data_AF-A0A1Y2DWI9-F1
#
_entry.id   AF-A0A1Y2DWI9-F1
#
_cell.length_a   1.000
_cell.length_b   1.000
_cell.length_c   1.000
_cell.angle_alpha   90.00
_cell.angle_beta   90.00
_cell.angle_gamma   90.00
#
_symmetry.space_group_name_H-M   'P 1'
#
loop_
_entity.id
_entity.type
_entity.pdbx_description
1 polymer ?
#
loop_
_entity_poly.entity_id
_entity_poly.type
_entity_poly.pdbx_seq_one_letter_code
_entity_poly.pdbx_strand_id
1 'polypeptide(L)'
;MAADQLRYDGQVIVVTGAGGGLGKAYATFFGSRGAKVVVNDLGSSFKGEGNSTKAADVVVDEIKKAGGQAVANYDSVENGEKIIETAIKNFGRIDVLINNAGILRDVSFKNMKDDDWDLITKVHIKGAYKCARAAWPYFRKQKYGRVINTASAAGLFGSFGQANYSAAKLAQVGFTETLAKEGAKYNIISNVIAPIAASRMTETVMPPEMLANLRPEWVVPLVAVLVHKNNTDENGSILEVGGGHIAKLRWQRSSGLLLKADDSYTPGAILKKWDKVVDFSEPQYPSGPNDFMTLLEESMKMGSSDKGETLDFKGKVAVVTGGGAGIGRAYCLAFAKHGASIVVNDLMNPDTVVEEIKKMGGKAVGVKASAEDGDFVIKGAMDAFGRIDILINNAGILRDKAFTNMDDNLWDPVMNVHLRGTYKMTKAAWPIMLKQKYGRIVNTTSTSGIYGNFGQANYAAAKCGILGFSRAIALEGAKYNIYTNTIAPNAGTAMTATILPEELVQAFKPDYIAPLVLALCSDKVPKKPTGGLYEVGSGWCGQTRWQRTGGAAFPVDVPLTPEAVVKQWENVVKFEDGRADNPESTQEAVQKVMANMENKSGASKSSSAPSSQSNQYLEAIAKAQAAESPETIFSYTDRDSILYNLGVGATRTELPYVFEGHEDFQVLPTFGVIPAFDVNAPYSMDEVVPNFNPMMLLHGEQYLEIKKWPIPTAAKTKNYAKLLEVVDKGSAAVLKGGVTTLHAETGEPLFYNESTVFLRGCGGFGGQRKPQDRGAATAANAPPKRLPDVVVESTTTEEQACVYRLSGDYNPLHVDPNFAKMGGFKRPILHGLCFMGIAGKAVFERFGPYKNIKVRFAGTVMPGETLVTEMWKEGGKVIFQSKVKETGKFAITGAAAELVDAAGKKAKI
;
A
#
# COMPACT_ATOMS: atom_id res chain seq x y z
N MET A 1 36.49 14.60 24.69
CA MET A 1 35.86 15.93 24.59
C MET A 1 34.35 15.75 24.67
N ALA A 2 33.73 16.15 25.79
CA ALA A 2 32.30 15.95 26.08
C ALA A 2 31.41 17.14 25.69
N ALA A 3 31.96 18.16 25.01
CA ALA A 3 31.33 19.47 24.85
C ALA A 3 30.25 19.55 23.73
N ASP A 4 30.17 18.58 22.82
CA ASP A 4 29.30 18.66 21.63
C ASP A 4 28.04 17.76 21.66
N GLN A 5 27.81 17.01 22.74
CA GLN A 5 26.67 16.07 22.83
C GLN A 5 25.40 16.74 23.36
N LEU A 6 24.24 16.47 22.74
CA LEU A 6 22.93 16.83 23.29
C LEU A 6 22.69 16.09 24.61
N ARG A 7 22.36 16.86 25.65
CA ARG A 7 22.15 16.40 27.02
C ARG A 7 20.75 16.78 27.50
N TYR A 8 20.17 15.93 28.35
CA TYR A 8 18.84 16.10 28.94
C TYR A 8 18.92 16.11 30.47
N ASP A 9 20.06 16.57 31.00
CA ASP A 9 20.35 16.61 32.42
C ASP A 9 19.26 17.38 33.19
N GLY A 10 18.74 16.76 34.25
CA GLY A 10 17.70 17.33 35.10
C GLY A 10 16.29 17.32 34.50
N GLN A 11 16.11 16.85 33.25
CA GLN A 11 14.78 16.68 32.66
C GLN A 11 14.17 15.33 33.05
N VAL A 12 12.84 15.32 33.20
CA VAL A 12 12.07 14.10 33.47
C VAL A 12 11.28 13.69 32.23
N ILE A 13 11.47 12.45 31.80
CA ILE A 13 10.92 11.92 30.56
C ILE A 13 10.03 10.72 30.88
N VAL A 14 8.76 10.79 30.49
CA VAL A 14 7.83 9.67 30.57
C VAL A 14 7.73 9.01 29.21
N VAL A 15 7.98 7.70 29.14
CA VAL A 15 7.84 6.90 27.92
C VAL A 15 6.81 5.81 28.16
N THR A 16 5.73 5.81 27.39
CA THR A 16 4.69 4.76 27.48
C THR A 16 5.01 3.58 26.57
N GLY A 17 4.69 2.36 27.01
CA GLY A 17 5.04 1.12 26.29
C GLY A 17 6.55 0.93 26.15
N ALA A 18 7.28 1.16 27.24
CA ALA A 18 8.74 1.24 27.28
C ALA A 18 9.44 -0.06 27.70
N GLY A 19 8.72 -1.17 27.87
CA GLY A 19 9.29 -2.47 28.23
C GLY A 19 10.01 -3.18 27.09
N GLY A 20 9.87 -2.70 25.84
CA GLY A 20 10.53 -3.26 24.67
C GLY A 20 10.49 -2.34 23.44
N GLY A 21 11.07 -2.79 22.32
CA GLY A 21 11.02 -2.10 21.03
C GLY A 21 11.50 -0.64 21.09
N LEU A 22 10.79 0.26 20.40
CA LEU A 22 11.12 1.70 20.36
C LEU A 22 11.04 2.35 21.74
N GLY A 23 10.05 2.00 22.56
CA GLY A 23 9.88 2.57 23.89
C GLY A 23 11.10 2.32 24.78
N LYS A 24 11.60 1.08 24.79
CA LYS A 24 12.85 0.73 25.47
C LYS A 24 14.03 1.54 24.94
N ALA A 25 14.17 1.63 23.61
CA ALA A 25 15.27 2.36 22.98
C ALA A 25 15.27 3.86 23.34
N TYR A 26 14.10 4.51 23.42
CA TYR A 26 13.99 5.88 23.94
C TYR A 26 14.43 5.96 25.39
N ALA A 27 13.89 5.08 26.26
CA ALA A 27 14.15 5.11 27.68
C ALA A 27 15.64 4.94 28.01
N THR A 28 16.30 3.94 27.40
CA THR A 28 17.74 3.69 27.60
C THR A 28 18.59 4.83 27.06
N PHE A 29 18.24 5.38 25.87
CA PHE A 29 18.95 6.51 25.30
C PHE A 29 18.87 7.74 26.21
N PHE A 30 17.67 8.16 26.62
CA PHE A 30 17.50 9.35 27.45
C PHE A 30 18.14 9.18 28.84
N GLY A 31 18.05 7.98 29.42
CA GLY A 31 18.77 7.63 30.65
C GLY A 31 20.29 7.82 30.49
N SER A 32 20.88 7.35 29.38
CA SER A 32 22.30 7.55 29.07
C SER A 32 22.67 9.02 28.84
N ARG A 33 21.71 9.83 28.41
CA ARG A 33 21.86 11.28 28.17
C ARG A 33 21.47 12.16 29.36
N GLY A 34 21.35 11.58 30.55
CA GLY A 34 21.21 12.29 31.84
C GLY A 34 19.78 12.61 32.28
N ALA A 35 18.78 12.17 31.51
CA ALA A 35 17.39 12.32 31.90
C ALA A 35 17.03 11.35 33.05
N LYS A 36 16.03 11.74 33.84
CA LYS A 36 15.32 10.86 34.76
C LYS A 36 14.12 10.25 34.02
N VAL A 37 14.04 8.93 33.93
CA VAL A 37 13.09 8.26 33.04
C VAL A 37 12.00 7.53 33.83
N VAL A 38 10.73 7.76 33.49
CA VAL A 38 9.62 6.88 33.90
C VAL A 38 9.38 5.89 32.76
N VAL A 39 9.65 4.61 33.05
CA VAL A 39 9.45 3.50 32.13
C VAL A 39 8.06 2.93 32.40
N ASN A 40 7.06 3.33 31.62
CA ASN A 40 5.71 2.77 31.72
C ASN A 40 5.56 1.57 30.79
N ASP A 41 5.17 0.42 31.33
CA ASP A 41 4.74 -0.74 30.55
C ASP A 41 3.75 -1.60 31.34
N LEU A 42 2.60 -1.91 30.73
CA LEU A 42 1.57 -2.76 31.34
C LEU A 42 2.01 -4.23 31.45
N GLY A 43 3.04 -4.64 30.68
CA GLY A 43 3.51 -6.03 30.63
C GLY A 43 2.69 -6.93 29.70
N SER A 44 1.89 -6.33 28.81
CA SER A 44 1.07 -7.03 27.83
C SER A 44 1.80 -7.23 26.50
N SER A 45 1.41 -8.26 25.75
CA SER A 45 2.00 -8.57 24.44
C SER A 45 1.67 -7.50 23.39
N PHE A 46 2.25 -7.57 22.18
CA PHE A 46 1.84 -6.67 21.08
C PHE A 46 0.38 -6.88 20.63
N LYS A 47 -0.21 -8.00 21.04
CA LYS A 47 -1.65 -8.27 20.96
C LYS A 47 -2.39 -7.87 22.24
N GLY A 48 -1.80 -7.15 23.18
CA GLY A 48 -2.47 -6.75 24.43
C GLY A 48 -2.88 -7.92 25.34
N GLU A 49 -2.17 -9.05 25.29
CA GLU A 49 -2.43 -10.24 26.12
C GLU A 49 -1.37 -10.39 27.22
N GLY A 50 -1.76 -10.81 28.43
CA GLY A 50 -0.84 -11.01 29.58
C GLY A 50 -0.54 -9.73 30.36
N ASN A 51 0.05 -9.87 31.57
CA ASN A 51 0.37 -8.77 32.51
C ASN A 51 1.72 -9.02 33.24
N SER A 52 2.81 -9.26 32.51
CA SER A 52 4.12 -9.48 33.13
C SER A 52 4.83 -8.14 33.38
N THR A 53 4.73 -7.61 34.60
CA THR A 53 5.36 -6.35 35.04
C THR A 53 6.89 -6.32 34.87
N LYS A 54 7.53 -7.49 34.73
CA LYS A 54 8.99 -7.65 34.55
C LYS A 54 9.58 -6.83 33.40
N ALA A 55 8.80 -6.49 32.36
CA ALA A 55 9.35 -5.78 31.20
C ALA A 55 9.83 -4.37 31.54
N ALA A 56 9.06 -3.60 32.33
CA ALA A 56 9.46 -2.27 32.77
C ALA A 56 10.65 -2.32 33.74
N ASP A 57 10.64 -3.28 34.68
CA ASP A 57 11.72 -3.48 35.65
C ASP A 57 13.06 -3.74 34.97
N VAL A 58 13.10 -4.64 33.97
CA VAL A 58 14.32 -4.95 33.22
C VAL A 58 14.95 -3.69 32.60
N VAL A 59 14.14 -2.82 32.00
CA VAL A 59 14.64 -1.59 31.38
C VAL A 59 15.11 -0.58 32.43
N VAL A 60 14.41 -0.48 33.57
CA VAL A 60 14.83 0.36 34.69
C VAL A 60 16.18 -0.10 35.27
N ASP A 61 16.35 -1.40 35.45
CA ASP A 61 17.58 -1.99 35.96
C ASP A 61 18.74 -1.79 34.99
N GLU A 62 18.51 -1.92 33.68
CA GLU A 62 19.49 -1.59 32.65
C GLU A 62 19.95 -0.13 32.74
N ILE A 63 19.01 0.82 32.88
CA ILE A 63 19.32 2.25 33.02
C ILE A 63 20.12 2.52 34.30
N LYS A 64 19.68 1.97 35.43
CA LYS A 64 20.37 2.14 36.74
C LYS A 64 21.77 1.55 36.72
N LYS A 65 21.94 0.35 36.14
CA LYS A 65 23.24 -0.30 35.99
C LYS A 65 24.20 0.51 35.12
N ALA A 66 23.68 1.25 34.12
CA ALA A 66 24.45 2.19 33.32
C ALA A 66 24.70 3.56 34.00
N GLY A 67 24.29 3.73 35.27
CA GLY A 67 24.47 4.97 36.05
C GLY A 67 23.38 6.03 35.85
N GLY A 68 22.31 5.70 35.11
CA GLY A 68 21.15 6.58 34.92
C GLY A 68 20.13 6.50 36.06
N GLN A 69 19.09 7.33 35.97
CA GLN A 69 17.98 7.34 36.94
C GLN A 69 16.68 6.94 36.24
N ALA A 70 16.02 5.89 36.72
CA ALA A 70 14.73 5.47 36.20
C ALA A 70 13.82 4.85 37.27
N VAL A 71 12.52 4.90 37.03
CA VAL A 71 11.47 4.25 37.84
C VAL A 71 10.44 3.58 36.92
N ALA A 72 9.97 2.41 37.33
CA ALA A 72 8.95 1.67 36.58
C ALA A 72 7.55 2.18 36.92
N ASN A 73 6.65 2.09 35.95
CA ASN A 73 5.21 2.22 36.15
C ASN A 73 4.49 1.11 35.38
N TYR A 74 3.45 0.53 35.98
CA TYR A 74 2.75 -0.64 35.42
C TYR A 74 1.29 -0.35 35.04
N ASP A 75 0.87 0.91 35.11
CA ASP A 75 -0.50 1.29 34.83
C ASP A 75 -0.79 1.22 33.32
N SER A 76 -2.03 0.86 32.99
CA SER A 76 -2.55 1.07 31.63
C SER A 76 -2.47 2.56 31.28
N VAL A 77 -2.15 2.88 30.03
CA VAL A 77 -2.13 4.26 29.50
C VAL A 77 -3.48 4.98 29.61
N GLU A 78 -4.56 4.24 29.83
CA GLU A 78 -5.87 4.80 30.16
C GLU A 78 -5.88 5.54 31.50
N ASN A 79 -5.03 5.12 32.44
CA ASN A 79 -4.84 5.75 33.74
C ASN A 79 -3.65 6.71 33.70
N GLY A 80 -3.61 7.57 32.67
CA GLY A 80 -2.50 8.50 32.43
C GLY A 80 -2.16 9.34 33.66
N GLU A 81 -3.13 9.68 34.51
CA GLU A 81 -2.91 10.37 35.77
C GLU A 81 -1.95 9.64 36.71
N LYS A 82 -2.03 8.31 36.83
CA LYS A 82 -1.14 7.51 37.69
C LYS A 82 0.28 7.42 37.12
N ILE A 83 0.38 7.36 35.79
CA ILE A 83 1.67 7.38 35.08
C ILE A 83 2.39 8.71 35.34
N ILE A 84 1.70 9.83 35.16
CA ILE A 84 2.28 11.15 35.41
C ILE A 84 2.53 11.37 36.91
N GLU A 85 1.64 10.90 37.79
CA GLU A 85 1.86 10.94 39.24
C GLU A 85 3.14 10.22 39.65
N THR A 86 3.49 9.11 38.98
CA THR A 86 4.77 8.41 39.21
C THR A 86 5.97 9.33 38.93
N ALA A 87 5.94 10.11 37.83
CA ALA A 87 6.98 11.08 37.51
C ALA A 87 7.10 12.16 38.60
N ILE A 88 5.96 12.70 39.03
CA ILE A 88 5.91 13.76 40.05
C ILE A 88 6.39 13.25 41.41
N LYS A 89 5.93 12.08 41.87
CA LYS A 89 6.32 11.50 43.16
C LYS A 89 7.82 11.21 43.25
N ASN A 90 8.41 10.69 42.17
CA ASN A 90 9.81 10.27 42.19
C ASN A 90 10.78 11.40 41.84
N PHE A 91 10.38 12.32 40.95
CA PHE A 91 11.30 13.30 40.37
C PHE A 91 10.82 14.76 40.46
N GLY A 92 9.60 15.00 40.95
CA GLY A 92 9.06 16.33 41.23
C GLY A 92 8.60 17.14 40.01
N ARG A 93 8.76 16.62 38.79
CA ARG A 93 8.44 17.32 37.53
C ARG A 93 8.20 16.34 36.38
N ILE A 94 7.73 16.85 35.25
CA ILE A 94 7.72 16.18 33.94
C ILE A 94 8.08 17.21 32.86
N ASP A 95 8.95 16.84 31.93
CA ASP A 95 9.42 17.72 30.85
C ASP A 95 9.07 17.18 29.46
N VAL A 96 9.11 15.86 29.30
CA VAL A 96 8.84 15.19 28.03
C VAL A 96 7.84 14.06 28.24
N LEU A 97 6.83 14.00 27.38
CA LEU A 97 5.92 12.87 27.26
C LEU A 97 6.06 12.25 25.87
N ILE A 98 6.44 10.97 25.83
CA ILE A 98 6.51 10.17 24.60
C ILE A 98 5.36 9.16 24.63
N ASN A 99 4.29 9.49 23.90
CA ASN A 99 3.15 8.60 23.68
C ASN A 99 3.52 7.56 22.61
N ASN A 100 4.09 6.44 23.07
CA ASN A 100 4.60 5.35 22.23
C ASN A 100 3.80 4.04 22.40
N ALA A 101 3.14 3.82 23.54
CA ALA A 101 2.38 2.60 23.80
C ALA A 101 1.43 2.25 22.66
N GLY A 102 1.43 0.98 22.25
CA GLY A 102 0.62 0.52 21.14
C GLY A 102 0.53 -0.99 21.04
N ILE A 103 -0.58 -1.43 20.44
CA ILE A 103 -0.92 -2.82 20.17
C ILE A 103 -1.53 -2.95 18.77
N LEU A 104 -1.62 -4.17 18.24
CA LEU A 104 -2.20 -4.46 16.92
C LEU A 104 -3.36 -5.47 16.99
N ARG A 105 -4.30 -5.31 16.05
CA ARG A 105 -5.46 -6.18 15.81
C ARG A 105 -5.71 -6.23 14.30
N ASP A 106 -4.74 -6.80 13.59
CA ASP A 106 -4.75 -6.81 12.13
C ASP A 106 -5.75 -7.85 11.65
N VAL A 107 -6.79 -7.36 10.97
CA VAL A 107 -7.89 -8.15 10.44
C VAL A 107 -8.59 -7.33 9.35
N SER A 108 -8.95 -7.97 8.23
CA SER A 108 -9.74 -7.31 7.19
C SER A 108 -11.00 -6.67 7.79
N PHE A 109 -11.42 -5.52 7.28
CA PHE A 109 -12.56 -4.77 7.81
C PHE A 109 -13.85 -5.61 7.89
N LYS A 110 -14.06 -6.52 6.92
CA LYS A 110 -15.17 -7.50 6.95
C LYS A 110 -15.21 -8.31 8.25
N ASN A 111 -14.05 -8.74 8.74
CA ASN A 111 -13.92 -9.67 9.88
C ASN A 111 -13.62 -8.97 11.21
N MET A 112 -13.35 -7.66 11.21
CA MET A 112 -13.09 -6.86 12.42
C MET A 112 -14.28 -6.90 13.38
N LYS A 113 -14.05 -7.14 14.68
CA LYS A 113 -15.10 -7.05 15.70
C LYS A 113 -15.08 -5.68 16.37
N ASP A 114 -16.17 -5.33 17.04
CA ASP A 114 -16.24 -4.09 17.84
C ASP A 114 -15.15 -4.05 18.91
N ASP A 115 -14.87 -5.17 19.57
CA ASP A 115 -13.77 -5.27 20.55
C ASP A 115 -12.39 -4.99 19.94
N ASP A 116 -12.16 -5.40 18.68
CA ASP A 116 -10.92 -5.12 17.97
C ASP A 116 -10.75 -3.63 17.68
N TRP A 117 -11.86 -2.94 17.38
CA TRP A 117 -11.89 -1.49 17.18
C TRP A 117 -11.67 -0.75 18.51
N ASP A 118 -12.51 -1.07 19.50
CA ASP A 118 -12.56 -0.38 20.78
C ASP A 118 -11.23 -0.49 21.53
N LEU A 119 -10.60 -1.67 21.52
CA LEU A 119 -9.30 -1.88 22.15
C LEU A 119 -8.19 -1.02 21.50
N ILE A 120 -8.15 -0.93 20.16
CA ILE A 120 -7.16 -0.11 19.46
C ILE A 120 -7.38 1.38 19.74
N THR A 121 -8.63 1.85 19.69
CA THR A 121 -8.96 3.25 20.02
C THR A 121 -8.62 3.58 21.48
N LYS A 122 -8.90 2.67 22.42
CA LYS A 122 -8.65 2.83 23.85
C LYS A 122 -7.16 3.00 24.16
N VAL A 123 -6.30 2.14 23.59
CA VAL A 123 -4.85 2.21 23.84
C VAL A 123 -4.20 3.39 23.12
N HIS A 124 -4.44 3.53 21.81
CA HIS A 124 -3.68 4.48 21.00
C HIS A 124 -4.22 5.91 21.09
N ILE A 125 -5.55 6.09 21.13
CA ILE A 125 -6.16 7.42 21.11
C ILE A 125 -6.46 7.89 22.54
N LYS A 126 -7.25 7.13 23.30
CA LYS A 126 -7.62 7.51 24.68
C LYS A 126 -6.39 7.50 25.60
N GLY A 127 -5.49 6.52 25.47
CA GLY A 127 -4.25 6.47 26.24
C GLY A 127 -3.37 7.71 26.06
N ALA A 128 -3.12 8.12 24.80
CA ALA A 128 -2.35 9.33 24.49
C ALA A 128 -3.02 10.60 25.05
N TYR A 129 -4.34 10.71 24.92
CA TYR A 129 -5.14 11.77 25.51
C TYR A 129 -4.98 11.84 27.04
N LYS A 130 -5.18 10.72 27.74
CA LYS A 130 -5.14 10.66 29.21
C LYS A 130 -3.76 11.04 29.74
N CYS A 131 -2.70 10.53 29.12
CA CYS A 131 -1.32 10.88 29.49
C CYS A 131 -1.02 12.36 29.23
N ALA A 132 -1.38 12.89 28.05
CA ALA A 132 -1.15 14.29 27.71
C ALA A 132 -1.94 15.24 28.62
N ARG A 133 -3.22 14.92 28.90
CA ARG A 133 -4.07 15.68 29.80
C ARG A 133 -3.49 15.73 31.21
N ALA A 134 -2.98 14.62 31.73
CA ALA A 134 -2.37 14.57 33.05
C ALA A 134 -1.06 15.36 33.13
N ALA A 135 -0.25 15.37 32.07
CA ALA A 135 1.00 16.13 31.99
C ALA A 135 0.78 17.64 31.81
N TRP A 136 -0.31 18.03 31.14
CA TRP A 136 -0.54 19.41 30.68
C TRP A 136 -0.49 20.48 31.78
N PRO A 137 -1.10 20.30 32.97
CA PRO A 137 -1.04 21.30 34.04
C PRO A 137 0.38 21.58 34.50
N TYR A 138 1.23 20.56 34.57
CA TYR A 138 2.64 20.70 34.95
C TYR A 138 3.43 21.46 33.89
N PHE A 139 3.26 21.08 32.62
CA PHE A 139 3.88 21.79 31.49
C PHE A 139 3.51 23.27 31.45
N ARG A 140 2.22 23.59 31.64
CA ARG A 140 1.74 24.98 31.69
C ARG A 140 2.33 25.75 32.86
N LYS A 141 2.35 25.15 34.06
CA LYS A 141 2.87 25.78 35.28
C LYS A 141 4.35 26.12 35.15
N GLN A 142 5.15 25.21 34.58
CA GLN A 142 6.59 25.40 34.43
C GLN A 142 6.98 26.15 33.14
N LYS A 143 6.01 26.46 32.26
CA LYS A 143 6.22 27.07 30.94
C LYS A 143 7.24 26.31 30.08
N TYR A 144 7.15 24.99 30.11
CA TYR A 144 7.98 24.10 29.30
C TYR A 144 7.32 22.72 29.20
N GLY A 145 7.25 22.17 27.99
CA GLY A 145 6.87 20.78 27.77
C GLY A 145 7.20 20.31 26.36
N ARG A 146 7.45 19.02 26.19
CA ARG A 146 7.65 18.39 24.89
C ARG A 146 6.79 17.14 24.78
N VAL A 147 6.02 17.03 23.71
CA VAL A 147 5.13 15.90 23.46
C VAL A 147 5.47 15.27 22.12
N ILE A 148 5.67 13.96 22.12
CA ILE A 148 5.79 13.16 20.90
C ILE A 148 4.65 12.16 20.86
N ASN A 149 3.83 12.27 19.81
CA ASN A 149 2.79 11.30 19.53
C ASN A 149 3.23 10.40 18.36
N THR A 150 3.03 9.09 18.51
CA THR A 150 3.52 8.11 17.55
C THR A 150 2.41 7.69 16.58
N ALA A 151 2.47 8.20 15.35
CA ALA A 151 1.66 7.78 14.21
C ALA A 151 2.27 6.54 13.51
N SER A 152 2.02 6.36 12.22
CA SER A 152 2.66 5.35 11.37
C SER A 152 2.35 5.63 9.89
N ALA A 153 3.09 5.00 8.98
CA ALA A 153 2.74 4.99 7.56
C ALA A 153 1.29 4.48 7.32
N ALA A 154 0.87 3.44 8.05
CA ALA A 154 -0.51 2.94 7.98
C ALA A 154 -1.54 4.00 8.40
N GLY A 155 -1.21 4.86 9.36
CA GLY A 155 -2.03 6.03 9.71
C GLY A 155 -2.06 7.05 8.57
N LEU A 156 -0.90 7.45 8.07
CA LEU A 156 -0.77 8.51 7.05
C LEU A 156 -1.43 8.14 5.73
N PHE A 157 -1.31 6.89 5.27
CA PHE A 157 -1.72 6.47 3.92
C PHE A 157 -2.84 5.44 3.88
N GLY A 158 -3.20 4.84 5.03
CA GLY A 158 -4.09 3.68 5.09
C GLY A 158 -3.33 2.37 4.83
N SER A 159 -3.81 1.26 5.42
CA SER A 159 -3.26 -0.07 5.20
C SER A 159 -4.36 -1.12 5.21
N PHE A 160 -4.28 -2.10 4.30
CA PHE A 160 -5.26 -3.19 4.20
C PHE A 160 -5.24 -4.02 5.49
N GLY A 161 -6.40 -4.33 6.05
CA GLY A 161 -6.52 -5.12 7.28
C GLY A 161 -6.20 -4.36 8.56
N GLN A 162 -6.04 -3.03 8.49
CA GLN A 162 -5.66 -2.19 9.62
C GLN A 162 -6.57 -0.97 9.78
N ALA A 163 -7.88 -1.09 9.47
CA ALA A 163 -8.81 0.04 9.50
C ALA A 163 -8.88 0.77 10.85
N ASN A 164 -8.89 0.03 11.97
CA ASN A 164 -8.82 0.55 13.34
C ASN A 164 -7.47 1.24 13.64
N TYR A 165 -6.36 0.60 13.26
CA TYR A 165 -5.01 1.11 13.51
C TYR A 165 -4.70 2.35 12.66
N SER A 166 -5.05 2.35 11.37
CA SER A 166 -4.96 3.51 10.49
C SER A 166 -5.75 4.70 11.05
N ALA A 167 -6.97 4.45 11.55
CA ALA A 167 -7.75 5.48 12.21
C ALA A 167 -7.05 6.05 13.45
N ALA A 168 -6.58 5.17 14.34
CA ALA A 168 -5.95 5.59 15.59
C ALA A 168 -4.61 6.32 15.39
N LYS A 169 -3.82 5.92 14.40
CA LYS A 169 -2.53 6.53 14.10
C LYS A 169 -2.67 7.87 13.38
N LEU A 170 -3.69 8.06 12.54
CA LEU A 170 -3.95 9.38 11.95
C LEU A 170 -4.63 10.33 12.93
N ALA A 171 -5.42 9.82 13.89
CA ALA A 171 -5.97 10.64 14.97
C ALA A 171 -4.87 11.35 15.79
N GLN A 172 -3.67 10.76 15.90
CA GLN A 172 -2.52 11.40 16.54
C GLN A 172 -2.09 12.69 15.82
N VAL A 173 -2.27 12.79 14.50
CA VAL A 173 -1.92 13.99 13.74
C VAL A 173 -2.81 15.16 14.15
N GLY A 174 -4.12 15.04 14.00
CA GLY A 174 -5.06 16.11 14.37
C GLY A 174 -5.01 16.45 15.87
N PHE A 175 -4.79 15.46 16.73
CA PHE A 175 -4.58 15.69 18.16
C PHE A 175 -3.34 16.55 18.40
N THR A 176 -2.22 16.21 17.78
CA THR A 176 -0.93 16.89 17.98
C THR A 176 -0.90 18.30 17.40
N GLU A 177 -1.46 18.52 16.21
CA GLU A 177 -1.55 19.86 15.62
C GLU A 177 -2.38 20.80 16.50
N THR A 178 -3.43 20.27 17.16
CA THR A 178 -4.18 21.03 18.16
C THR A 178 -3.35 21.32 19.41
N LEU A 179 -2.69 20.32 19.99
CA LEU A 179 -1.81 20.53 21.14
C LEU A 179 -0.69 21.54 20.84
N ALA A 180 -0.12 21.50 19.64
CA ALA A 180 0.88 22.44 19.17
C ALA A 180 0.38 23.89 19.22
N LYS A 181 -0.85 24.13 18.72
CA LYS A 181 -1.50 25.45 18.74
C LYS A 181 -1.84 25.90 20.18
N GLU A 182 -2.36 25.01 21.02
CA GLU A 182 -2.71 25.34 22.41
C GLU A 182 -1.50 25.57 23.31
N GLY A 183 -0.44 24.80 23.07
CA GLY A 183 0.77 24.75 23.87
C GLY A 183 1.79 25.85 23.59
N ALA A 184 1.74 26.45 22.39
CA ALA A 184 2.75 27.41 21.92
C ALA A 184 3.05 28.54 22.92
N LYS A 185 2.01 29.18 23.47
CA LYS A 185 2.16 30.28 24.45
C LYS A 185 2.77 29.87 25.80
N TYR A 186 2.86 28.57 26.06
CA TYR A 186 3.42 27.98 27.27
C TYR A 186 4.77 27.29 27.00
N ASN A 187 5.36 27.45 25.80
CA ASN A 187 6.55 26.71 25.36
C ASN A 187 6.35 25.18 25.50
N ILE A 188 5.14 24.73 25.15
CA ILE A 188 4.82 23.31 25.01
C ILE A 188 4.80 23.02 23.51
N ILE A 189 5.77 22.23 23.08
CA ILE A 189 5.94 21.84 21.68
C ILE A 189 5.48 20.40 21.52
N SER A 190 4.63 20.14 20.53
CA SER A 190 4.07 18.83 20.26
C SER A 190 4.31 18.45 18.80
N ASN A 191 4.92 17.30 18.54
CA ASN A 191 5.21 16.80 17.19
C ASN A 191 4.81 15.34 17.03
N VAL A 192 4.61 14.92 15.77
CA VAL A 192 4.28 13.55 15.39
C VAL A 192 5.46 12.91 14.69
N ILE A 193 5.74 11.66 15.06
CA ILE A 193 6.62 10.79 14.28
C ILE A 193 5.81 9.66 13.64
N ALA A 194 6.19 9.26 12.43
CA ALA A 194 5.71 8.09 11.72
C ALA A 194 6.88 7.13 11.50
N PRO A 195 7.21 6.31 12.52
CA PRO A 195 8.37 5.44 12.45
C PRO A 195 8.16 4.26 11.49
N ILE A 196 9.23 3.91 10.78
CA ILE A 196 9.38 2.68 10.00
C ILE A 196 10.49 1.88 10.69
N ALA A 197 10.08 0.93 11.53
CA ALA A 197 10.98 0.08 12.29
C ALA A 197 10.51 -1.38 12.22
N ALA A 198 11.46 -2.29 12.35
CA ALA A 198 11.17 -3.71 12.48
C ALA A 198 10.31 -3.92 13.73
N SER A 199 9.25 -4.69 13.55
CA SER A 199 8.45 -5.25 14.62
C SER A 199 8.57 -6.77 14.57
N ARG A 200 8.18 -7.44 15.67
CA ARG A 200 8.06 -8.91 15.71
C ARG A 200 7.19 -9.49 14.57
N MET A 201 6.36 -8.68 13.93
CA MET A 201 5.54 -9.07 12.78
C MET A 201 6.30 -8.95 11.46
N THR A 202 7.02 -7.86 11.20
CA THR A 202 7.89 -7.76 10.01
C THR A 202 9.00 -8.81 10.05
N GLU A 203 9.40 -9.26 11.25
CA GLU A 203 10.34 -10.37 11.44
C GLU A 203 9.93 -11.69 10.78
N THR A 204 8.63 -11.89 10.54
CA THR A 204 8.09 -13.12 9.93
C THR A 204 7.97 -13.07 8.40
N VAL A 205 8.15 -11.88 7.81
CA VAL A 205 7.89 -11.63 6.37
C VAL A 205 9.05 -10.94 5.65
N MET A 206 9.97 -10.30 6.38
CA MET A 206 11.16 -9.65 5.81
C MET A 206 12.42 -10.48 6.07
N PRO A 207 13.40 -10.50 5.14
CA PRO A 207 14.68 -11.15 5.36
C PRO A 207 15.42 -10.60 6.61
N PRO A 208 16.18 -11.42 7.35
CA PRO A 208 16.95 -11.01 8.53
C PRO A 208 17.86 -9.80 8.32
N GLU A 209 18.48 -9.68 7.15
CA GLU A 209 19.34 -8.56 6.78
C GLU A 209 18.59 -7.22 6.66
N MET A 210 17.34 -7.25 6.18
CA MET A 210 16.48 -6.07 6.07
C MET A 210 16.00 -5.62 7.45
N LEU A 211 15.69 -6.58 8.33
CA LEU A 211 15.30 -6.32 9.72
C LEU A 211 16.44 -5.72 10.53
N ALA A 212 17.68 -6.19 10.29
CA ALA A 212 18.88 -5.64 10.91
C ALA A 212 19.11 -4.16 10.57
N ASN A 213 18.58 -3.68 9.44
CA ASN A 213 18.64 -2.28 9.04
C ASN A 213 17.45 -1.43 9.52
N LEU A 214 16.39 -2.03 10.08
CA LEU A 214 15.19 -1.34 10.57
C LEU A 214 15.13 -1.27 12.10
N ARG A 215 16.27 -1.16 12.77
CA ARG A 215 16.33 -1.16 14.24
C ARG A 215 15.66 0.08 14.87
N PRO A 216 15.05 -0.05 16.05
CA PRO A 216 14.44 1.07 16.79
C PRO A 216 15.36 2.29 16.98
N GLU A 217 16.67 2.07 17.07
CA GLU A 217 17.69 3.10 17.30
C GLU A 217 17.77 4.13 16.16
N TRP A 218 17.24 3.84 14.96
CA TRP A 218 17.17 4.83 13.88
C TRP A 218 16.16 5.94 14.14
N VAL A 219 15.18 5.71 15.03
CA VAL A 219 14.12 6.67 15.35
C VAL A 219 14.51 7.59 16.50
N VAL A 220 15.29 7.07 17.45
CA VAL A 220 15.65 7.75 18.69
C VAL A 220 16.31 9.12 18.46
N PRO A 221 17.28 9.30 17.53
CA PRO A 221 17.93 10.59 17.30
C PRO A 221 16.99 11.70 16.88
N LEU A 222 15.98 11.41 16.04
CA LEU A 222 14.98 12.41 15.67
C LEU A 222 14.19 12.86 16.90
N VAL A 223 13.68 11.90 17.67
CA VAL A 223 12.90 12.16 18.88
C VAL A 223 13.71 13.00 19.87
N ALA A 224 14.98 12.65 20.07
CA ALA A 224 15.92 13.40 20.88
C ALA A 224 16.03 14.87 20.43
N VAL A 225 16.21 15.14 19.14
CA VAL A 225 16.26 16.51 18.60
C VAL A 225 14.96 17.26 18.86
N LEU A 226 13.81 16.65 18.57
CA LEU A 226 12.50 17.29 18.71
C LEU A 226 12.15 17.67 20.15
N VAL A 227 12.61 16.87 21.14
CA VAL A 227 12.32 17.13 22.56
C VAL A 227 13.43 17.87 23.29
N HIS A 228 14.53 18.21 22.62
CA HIS A 228 15.60 18.98 23.25
C HIS A 228 15.15 20.42 23.50
N LYS A 229 15.68 21.05 24.56
CA LYS A 229 15.39 22.45 24.92
C LYS A 229 15.75 23.47 23.82
N ASN A 230 16.67 23.11 22.92
CA ASN A 230 17.07 23.95 21.80
C ASN A 230 16.06 23.94 20.64
N ASN A 231 15.12 22.98 20.60
CA ASN A 231 13.98 23.10 19.70
C ASN A 231 13.05 24.20 20.24
N THR A 232 12.96 25.31 19.51
CA THR A 232 12.17 26.49 19.89
C THR A 232 11.01 26.78 18.93
N ASP A 233 10.97 26.12 17.78
CA ASP A 233 10.12 26.50 16.64
C ASP A 233 9.50 25.31 15.90
N GLU A 234 10.15 24.14 15.87
CA GLU A 234 9.58 22.94 15.24
C GLU A 234 8.44 22.39 16.11
N ASN A 235 7.22 22.79 15.78
CA ASN A 235 5.99 22.50 16.50
C ASN A 235 4.86 22.13 15.53
N GLY A 236 4.01 21.16 15.89
CA GLY A 236 2.94 20.64 15.03
C GLY A 236 3.43 19.87 13.81
N SER A 237 4.70 19.46 13.80
CA SER A 237 5.33 18.86 12.63
C SER A 237 5.12 17.34 12.58
N ILE A 238 5.09 16.80 11.36
CA ILE A 238 4.85 15.39 11.06
C ILE A 238 6.09 14.86 10.35
N LEU A 239 6.77 13.88 10.94
CA LEU A 239 8.04 13.39 10.39
C LEU A 239 8.06 11.87 10.23
N GLU A 240 8.43 11.40 9.04
CA GLU A 240 8.77 10.01 8.78
C GLU A 240 10.22 9.74 9.16
N VAL A 241 10.48 8.55 9.72
CA VAL A 241 11.83 8.17 10.15
C VAL A 241 11.99 6.66 10.19
N GLY A 242 13.10 6.16 9.65
CA GLY A 242 13.46 4.74 9.70
C GLY A 242 14.67 4.44 8.82
N GLY A 243 15.40 3.36 9.12
CA GLY A 243 16.53 2.87 8.31
C GLY A 243 17.53 3.95 7.89
N GLY A 244 17.83 4.92 8.77
CA GLY A 244 18.76 6.01 8.50
C GLY A 244 18.22 7.13 7.60
N HIS A 245 16.93 7.18 7.28
CA HIS A 245 16.31 8.31 6.56
C HIS A 245 15.30 9.05 7.45
N ILE A 246 15.26 10.39 7.33
CA ILE A 246 14.34 11.27 8.05
C ILE A 246 13.77 12.30 7.06
N ALA A 247 12.44 12.43 6.99
CA ALA A 247 11.78 13.46 6.18
C ALA A 247 10.57 14.06 6.89
N LYS A 248 10.27 15.32 6.55
CA LYS A 248 9.09 16.05 7.05
C LYS A 248 7.94 15.95 6.04
N LEU A 249 6.72 15.84 6.54
CA LEU A 249 5.49 15.93 5.76
C LEU A 249 4.75 17.22 6.07
N ARG A 250 4.06 17.75 5.06
CA ARG A 250 3.07 18.82 5.19
C ARG A 250 1.85 18.53 4.33
N TRP A 251 0.73 19.16 4.66
CA TRP A 251 -0.45 19.14 3.81
C TRP A 251 -0.22 20.02 2.58
N GLN A 252 -0.61 19.50 1.42
CA GLN A 252 -0.63 20.22 0.15
C GLN A 252 -2.07 20.19 -0.36
N ARG A 253 -2.65 21.36 -0.57
CA ARG A 253 -4.01 21.56 -1.08
C ARG A 253 -3.92 22.04 -2.53
N SER A 254 -4.72 21.47 -3.43
CA SER A 254 -4.79 21.91 -4.83
C SER A 254 -5.28 23.36 -4.91
N SER A 255 -5.05 24.03 -6.04
CA SER A 255 -5.65 25.35 -6.31
C SER A 255 -7.18 25.27 -6.26
N GLY A 256 -7.71 24.14 -6.73
CA GLY A 256 -9.11 23.78 -6.68
C GLY A 256 -9.95 24.45 -7.75
N LEU A 257 -11.16 23.95 -7.91
CA LEU A 257 -12.15 24.46 -8.84
C LEU A 257 -13.07 25.45 -8.11
N LEU A 258 -13.05 26.72 -8.53
CA LEU A 258 -14.06 27.71 -8.16
C LEU A 258 -15.11 27.84 -9.27
N LEU A 259 -16.38 27.77 -8.88
CA LEU A 259 -17.53 28.01 -9.74
C LEU A 259 -18.52 28.95 -9.02
N LYS A 260 -19.39 29.59 -9.79
CA LYS A 260 -20.44 30.46 -9.24
C LYS A 260 -21.36 29.68 -8.29
N ALA A 261 -21.52 30.17 -7.07
CA ALA A 261 -22.30 29.56 -5.99
C ALA A 261 -23.82 29.84 -6.15
N ASP A 262 -24.39 29.37 -7.25
CA ASP A 262 -25.80 29.45 -7.60
C ASP A 262 -26.33 28.08 -8.10
N ASP A 263 -27.52 28.06 -8.72
CA ASP A 263 -28.14 26.85 -9.27
C ASP A 263 -27.38 26.23 -10.46
N SER A 264 -26.30 26.86 -10.93
CA SER A 264 -25.38 26.29 -11.92
C SER A 264 -24.24 25.48 -11.29
N TYR A 265 -24.03 25.58 -9.98
CA TYR A 265 -23.10 24.74 -9.23
C TYR A 265 -23.67 23.34 -9.03
N THR A 266 -23.52 22.51 -10.06
CA THR A 266 -24.07 21.14 -10.10
C THR A 266 -22.96 20.09 -10.02
N PRO A 267 -23.27 18.83 -9.65
CA PRO A 267 -22.28 17.74 -9.72
C PRO A 267 -21.72 17.55 -11.14
N GLY A 268 -22.54 17.75 -12.18
CA GLY A 268 -22.12 17.69 -13.58
C GLY A 268 -21.09 18.76 -13.94
N ALA A 269 -21.24 19.99 -13.43
CA ALA A 269 -20.30 21.08 -13.64
C ALA A 269 -18.94 20.76 -13.01
N ILE A 270 -18.93 20.19 -11.80
CA ILE A 270 -17.72 19.74 -11.11
C ILE A 270 -17.03 18.62 -11.90
N LEU A 271 -17.77 17.58 -12.30
CA LEU A 271 -17.22 16.45 -13.05
C LEU A 271 -16.63 16.86 -14.40
N LYS A 272 -17.25 17.83 -15.09
CA LYS A 272 -16.76 18.37 -16.35
C LYS A 272 -15.39 19.07 -16.22
N LYS A 273 -15.11 19.65 -15.05
CA LYS A 273 -13.86 20.35 -14.73
C LYS A 273 -13.09 19.68 -13.59
N TRP A 274 -13.17 18.35 -13.52
CA TRP A 274 -12.57 17.58 -12.42
C TRP A 274 -11.04 17.74 -12.37
N ASP A 275 -10.41 17.95 -13.53
CA ASP A 275 -8.98 18.25 -13.66
C ASP A 275 -8.56 19.43 -12.78
N LYS A 276 -9.42 20.45 -12.61
CA LYS A 276 -9.19 21.61 -11.75
C LYS A 276 -9.37 21.33 -10.26
N VAL A 277 -10.23 20.38 -9.89
CA VAL A 277 -10.37 19.94 -8.49
C VAL A 277 -9.07 19.33 -7.99
N VAL A 278 -8.36 18.60 -8.86
CA VAL A 278 -7.13 17.87 -8.55
C VAL A 278 -5.86 18.52 -9.11
N ASP A 279 -5.92 19.81 -9.44
CA ASP A 279 -4.80 20.55 -10.04
C ASP A 279 -3.79 21.03 -8.97
N PHE A 280 -2.64 20.37 -8.91
CA PHE A 280 -1.54 20.70 -8.01
C PHE A 280 -0.42 21.50 -8.69
N SER A 281 -0.67 22.14 -9.85
CA SER A 281 0.32 23.00 -10.51
C SER A 281 0.62 24.27 -9.72
N GLU A 282 -0.39 24.82 -9.04
CA GLU A 282 -0.29 25.99 -8.15
C GLU A 282 -0.88 25.68 -6.76
N PRO A 283 -0.24 24.79 -5.98
CA PRO A 283 -0.81 24.30 -4.74
C PRO A 283 -0.61 25.27 -3.58
N GLN A 284 -1.46 25.14 -2.57
CA GLN A 284 -1.34 25.82 -1.28
C GLN A 284 -0.76 24.88 -0.22
N TYR A 285 -0.11 25.45 0.81
CA TYR A 285 0.44 24.72 1.96
C TYR A 285 -0.21 25.21 3.26
N PRO A 286 -1.48 24.84 3.49
CA PRO A 286 -2.28 25.43 4.56
C PRO A 286 -1.90 24.95 5.96
N SER A 287 -2.17 25.81 6.95
CA SER A 287 -2.21 25.49 8.39
C SER A 287 -3.61 25.69 8.99
N GLY A 288 -4.61 25.86 8.12
CA GLY A 288 -5.99 26.20 8.46
C GLY A 288 -6.93 26.15 7.24
N PRO A 289 -8.22 26.47 7.44
CA PRO A 289 -9.21 26.48 6.36
C PRO A 289 -8.84 27.47 5.24
N ASN A 290 -9.38 27.25 4.05
CA ASN A 290 -9.29 28.23 2.96
C ASN A 290 -10.07 29.51 3.29
N ASP A 291 -9.79 30.60 2.57
CA ASP A 291 -10.54 31.85 2.72
C ASP A 291 -11.89 31.75 2.00
N PHE A 292 -12.82 31.05 2.64
CA PHE A 292 -14.16 30.80 2.08
C PHE A 292 -14.99 32.07 1.90
N MET A 293 -14.63 33.18 2.57
CA MET A 293 -15.26 34.48 2.37
C MET A 293 -14.84 35.08 1.04
N THR A 294 -13.53 35.21 0.81
CA THR A 294 -13.00 35.71 -0.47
C THR A 294 -13.45 34.82 -1.62
N LEU A 295 -13.39 33.49 -1.46
CA LEU A 295 -13.87 32.56 -2.49
C LEU A 295 -15.36 32.76 -2.80
N LEU A 296 -16.21 33.03 -1.80
CA LEU A 296 -17.62 33.31 -2.04
C LEU A 296 -17.80 34.62 -2.80
N GLU A 297 -17.11 35.68 -2.40
CA GLU A 297 -17.19 36.97 -3.09
C GLU A 297 -16.74 36.88 -4.55
N GLU A 298 -15.64 36.17 -4.81
CA GLU A 298 -15.14 35.91 -6.17
C GLU A 298 -16.12 35.08 -6.98
N SER A 299 -16.61 33.99 -6.39
CA SER A 299 -17.64 33.13 -6.98
C SER A 299 -18.90 33.91 -7.37
N MET A 300 -19.35 34.84 -6.53
CA MET A 300 -20.53 35.66 -6.81
C MET A 300 -20.31 36.66 -7.96
N LYS A 301 -19.06 37.06 -8.24
CA LYS A 301 -18.69 37.91 -9.40
C LYS A 301 -18.60 37.12 -10.72
N MET A 302 -18.51 35.79 -10.67
CA MET A 302 -18.47 34.94 -11.86
C MET A 302 -19.82 34.88 -12.59
N GLY A 303 -19.82 34.54 -13.88
CA GLY A 303 -21.02 34.16 -14.63
C GLY A 303 -21.49 32.74 -14.28
N SER A 304 -22.72 32.38 -14.65
CA SER A 304 -23.24 31.02 -14.43
C SER A 304 -22.40 29.97 -15.15
N SER A 305 -22.25 28.81 -14.51
CA SER A 305 -21.46 27.69 -14.99
C SER A 305 -22.25 26.82 -15.98
N ASP A 306 -21.54 26.17 -16.89
CA ASP A 306 -22.11 25.02 -17.61
C ASP A 306 -22.40 23.90 -16.61
N LYS A 307 -23.68 23.54 -16.50
CA LYS A 307 -24.18 22.55 -15.54
C LYS A 307 -23.68 21.12 -15.80
N GLY A 308 -23.07 20.87 -16.97
CA GLY A 308 -22.62 19.54 -17.36
C GLY A 308 -23.77 18.53 -17.41
N GLU A 309 -23.41 17.25 -17.38
CA GLU A 309 -24.40 16.17 -17.44
C GLU A 309 -25.11 15.99 -16.09
N THR A 310 -26.44 15.89 -16.13
CA THR A 310 -27.24 15.56 -14.95
C THR A 310 -26.95 14.13 -14.47
N LEU A 311 -26.68 13.97 -13.18
CA LEU A 311 -26.51 12.64 -12.58
C LEU A 311 -27.86 11.99 -12.31
N ASP A 312 -27.93 10.66 -12.45
CA ASP A 312 -29.14 9.89 -12.14
C ASP A 312 -28.84 8.82 -11.08
N PHE A 313 -29.55 8.91 -9.95
CA PHE A 313 -29.48 7.96 -8.84
C PHE A 313 -30.77 7.14 -8.70
N LYS A 314 -31.64 7.10 -9.72
CA LYS A 314 -32.82 6.21 -9.74
C LYS A 314 -32.43 4.76 -9.43
N GLY A 315 -33.19 4.17 -8.52
CA GLY A 315 -32.95 2.80 -8.05
C GLY A 315 -31.79 2.64 -7.07
N LYS A 316 -31.08 3.73 -6.71
CA LYS A 316 -30.08 3.73 -5.64
C LYS A 316 -30.70 4.11 -4.30
N VAL A 317 -30.17 3.56 -3.21
CA VAL A 317 -30.53 3.93 -1.85
C VAL A 317 -29.37 4.64 -1.16
N ALA A 318 -29.62 5.82 -0.62
CA ALA A 318 -28.66 6.62 0.13
C ALA A 318 -29.05 6.71 1.61
N VAL A 319 -28.13 6.32 2.49
CA VAL A 319 -28.25 6.53 3.94
C VAL A 319 -27.41 7.74 4.33
N VAL A 320 -28.03 8.72 4.99
CA VAL A 320 -27.35 9.95 5.45
C VAL A 320 -27.55 10.08 6.95
N THR A 321 -26.45 10.10 7.70
CA THR A 321 -26.46 10.29 9.16
C THR A 321 -26.37 11.77 9.53
N GLY A 322 -27.07 12.17 10.61
CA GLY A 322 -27.29 13.59 10.91
C GLY A 322 -28.07 14.30 9.80
N GLY A 323 -29.00 13.58 9.17
CA GLY A 323 -29.76 14.02 8.00
C GLY A 323 -30.94 14.93 8.34
N GLY A 324 -31.29 15.12 9.61
CA GLY A 324 -32.46 15.88 10.02
C GLY A 324 -32.32 17.40 9.88
N ALA A 325 -31.09 17.92 9.79
CA ALA A 325 -30.82 19.35 9.70
C ALA A 325 -29.50 19.67 8.97
N GLY A 326 -29.25 20.96 8.72
CA GLY A 326 -27.97 21.49 8.22
C GLY A 326 -27.44 20.80 6.97
N ILE A 327 -26.15 20.44 7.01
CA ILE A 327 -25.43 19.79 5.90
C ILE A 327 -26.05 18.44 5.52
N GLY A 328 -26.40 17.60 6.51
CA GLY A 328 -26.99 16.29 6.22
C GLY A 328 -28.35 16.39 5.55
N ARG A 329 -29.19 17.36 5.96
CA ARG A 329 -30.44 17.68 5.27
C ARG A 329 -30.20 18.07 3.81
N ALA A 330 -29.22 18.93 3.54
CA ALA A 330 -28.89 19.34 2.18
C ALA A 330 -28.47 18.14 1.29
N TYR A 331 -27.71 17.19 1.84
CA TYR A 331 -27.37 15.94 1.14
C TYR A 331 -28.61 15.10 0.84
N CYS A 332 -29.51 14.92 1.82
CA CYS A 332 -30.75 14.17 1.65
C CYS A 332 -31.60 14.73 0.50
N LEU A 333 -31.83 16.05 0.51
CA LEU A 333 -32.60 16.74 -0.52
C LEU A 333 -31.91 16.66 -1.89
N ALA A 334 -30.59 16.84 -1.94
CA ALA A 334 -29.84 16.76 -3.19
C ALA A 334 -29.90 15.37 -3.83
N PHE A 335 -29.70 14.30 -3.06
CA PHE A 335 -29.82 12.94 -3.58
C PHE A 335 -31.25 12.59 -3.99
N ALA A 336 -32.26 13.03 -3.22
CA ALA A 336 -33.67 12.82 -3.55
C ALA A 336 -34.04 13.49 -4.89
N LYS A 337 -33.59 14.73 -5.10
CA LYS A 337 -33.80 15.48 -6.35
C LYS A 337 -33.21 14.77 -7.58
N HIS A 338 -32.16 13.96 -7.38
CA HIS A 338 -31.54 13.16 -8.44
C HIS A 338 -32.03 11.70 -8.46
N GLY A 339 -33.14 11.39 -7.78
CA GLY A 339 -33.87 10.13 -7.92
C GLY A 339 -33.51 9.01 -6.95
N ALA A 340 -32.60 9.24 -5.99
CA ALA A 340 -32.29 8.24 -4.96
C ALA A 340 -33.45 8.09 -3.95
N SER A 341 -33.60 6.89 -3.38
CA SER A 341 -34.42 6.68 -2.18
C SER A 341 -33.57 6.95 -0.94
N ILE A 342 -34.09 7.73 0.01
CA ILE A 342 -33.30 8.29 1.11
C ILE A 342 -33.69 7.67 2.45
N VAL A 343 -32.68 7.27 3.21
CA VAL A 343 -32.82 6.95 4.63
C VAL A 343 -32.23 8.11 5.41
N VAL A 344 -33.12 8.88 6.04
CA VAL A 344 -32.74 10.02 6.86
C VAL A 344 -32.50 9.51 8.27
N ASN A 345 -31.24 9.37 8.67
CA ASN A 345 -30.90 9.06 10.05
C ASN A 345 -30.60 10.34 10.82
N ASP A 346 -31.25 10.52 11.97
CA ASP A 346 -30.99 11.61 12.89
C ASP A 346 -31.33 11.20 14.32
N LEU A 347 -30.53 11.62 15.30
CA LEU A 347 -30.80 11.30 16.70
C LEU A 347 -32.06 12.01 17.22
N MET A 348 -32.31 13.24 16.75
CA MET A 348 -33.35 14.11 17.28
C MET A 348 -34.64 13.98 16.48
N ASN A 349 -34.60 14.26 15.17
CA ASN A 349 -35.79 14.29 14.34
C ASN A 349 -35.48 14.11 12.84
N PRO A 350 -35.67 12.91 12.27
CA PRO A 350 -35.57 12.69 10.83
C PRO A 350 -36.84 13.08 10.04
N ASP A 351 -38.00 13.16 10.68
CA ASP A 351 -39.31 13.16 10.00
C ASP A 351 -39.56 14.42 9.19
N THR A 352 -39.08 15.58 9.65
CA THR A 352 -39.22 16.85 8.93
C THR A 352 -38.63 16.76 7.53
N VAL A 353 -37.42 16.20 7.38
CA VAL A 353 -36.74 16.06 6.09
C VAL A 353 -37.39 14.97 5.25
N VAL A 354 -37.89 13.90 5.87
CA VAL A 354 -38.67 12.86 5.17
C VAL A 354 -39.90 13.47 4.50
N GLU A 355 -40.66 14.30 5.22
CA GLU A 355 -41.85 14.96 4.68
C GLU A 355 -41.52 15.98 3.59
N GLU A 356 -40.40 16.71 3.71
CA GLU A 356 -39.91 17.57 2.62
C GLU A 356 -39.59 16.76 1.36
N ILE A 357 -38.90 15.63 1.49
CA ILE A 357 -38.57 14.75 0.35
C ILE A 357 -39.84 14.21 -0.30
N LYS A 358 -40.83 13.77 0.49
CA LYS A 358 -42.11 13.28 -0.03
C LYS A 358 -42.88 14.38 -0.76
N LYS A 359 -42.89 15.62 -0.25
CA LYS A 359 -43.54 16.77 -0.89
C LYS A 359 -42.94 17.11 -2.26
N MET A 360 -41.65 16.86 -2.47
CA MET A 360 -41.01 16.99 -3.79
C MET A 360 -41.10 15.73 -4.66
N GLY A 361 -41.91 14.74 -4.27
CA GLY A 361 -42.13 13.50 -5.03
C GLY A 361 -41.04 12.44 -4.88
N GLY A 362 -40.10 12.63 -3.94
CA GLY A 362 -39.06 11.66 -3.61
C GLY A 362 -39.53 10.55 -2.67
N LYS A 363 -38.69 9.54 -2.48
CA LYS A 363 -38.92 8.43 -1.55
C LYS A 363 -37.98 8.56 -0.36
N ALA A 364 -38.53 8.58 0.86
CA ALA A 364 -37.72 8.62 2.06
C ALA A 364 -38.35 7.88 3.25
N VAL A 365 -37.49 7.37 4.13
CA VAL A 365 -37.84 6.84 5.46
C VAL A 365 -36.95 7.48 6.52
N GLY A 366 -37.52 7.76 7.69
CA GLY A 366 -36.79 8.29 8.83
C GLY A 366 -36.34 7.16 9.76
N VAL A 367 -35.09 7.23 10.25
CA VAL A 367 -34.60 6.32 11.31
C VAL A 367 -34.03 7.15 12.45
N LYS A 368 -34.81 7.28 13.52
CA LYS A 368 -34.43 8.04 14.71
C LYS A 368 -33.55 7.19 15.63
N ALA A 369 -32.23 7.31 15.49
CA ALA A 369 -31.24 6.54 16.25
C ALA A 369 -29.86 7.22 16.24
N SER A 370 -28.98 6.84 17.17
CA SER A 370 -27.57 7.26 17.12
C SER A 370 -26.87 6.62 15.93
N ALA A 371 -25.86 7.30 15.38
CA ALA A 371 -24.95 6.70 14.39
C ALA A 371 -24.11 5.55 15.00
N GLU A 372 -24.03 5.46 16.31
CA GLU A 372 -23.41 4.33 17.01
C GLU A 372 -24.22 3.03 16.84
N ASP A 373 -25.53 3.15 16.62
CA ASP A 373 -26.47 2.05 16.43
C ASP A 373 -26.55 1.61 14.95
N GLY A 374 -25.39 1.51 14.29
CA GLY A 374 -25.28 1.31 12.84
C GLY A 374 -26.10 0.12 12.32
N ASP A 375 -26.16 -0.99 13.05
CA ASP A 375 -26.95 -2.17 12.66
C ASP A 375 -28.45 -1.86 12.59
N PHE A 376 -28.98 -1.08 13.54
CA PHE A 376 -30.38 -0.65 13.55
C PHE A 376 -30.67 0.30 12.39
N VAL A 377 -29.79 1.27 12.15
CA VAL A 377 -29.96 2.23 11.05
C VAL A 377 -29.92 1.55 9.68
N ILE A 378 -28.94 0.68 9.46
CA ILE A 378 -28.81 -0.06 8.19
C ILE A 378 -29.96 -1.07 8.02
N LYS A 379 -30.44 -1.69 9.11
CA LYS A 379 -31.66 -2.51 9.05
C LYS A 379 -32.85 -1.69 8.56
N GLY A 380 -33.04 -0.46 9.05
CA GLY A 380 -34.10 0.43 8.57
C GLY A 380 -34.03 0.70 7.06
N ALA A 381 -32.82 0.82 6.50
CA ALA A 381 -32.61 0.94 5.05
C ALA A 381 -33.04 -0.33 4.30
N MET A 382 -32.65 -1.50 4.82
CA MET A 382 -32.96 -2.80 4.22
C MET A 382 -34.46 -3.12 4.31
N ASP A 383 -35.12 -2.82 5.42
CA ASP A 383 -36.56 -3.05 5.60
C ASP A 383 -37.37 -2.17 4.63
N ALA A 384 -36.97 -0.90 4.45
CA ALA A 384 -37.72 0.06 3.64
C ALA A 384 -37.47 -0.12 2.13
N PHE A 385 -36.22 -0.41 1.74
CA PHE A 385 -35.80 -0.36 0.32
C PHE A 385 -35.01 -1.58 -0.17
N GLY A 386 -34.67 -2.53 0.72
CA GLY A 386 -34.03 -3.80 0.35
C GLY A 386 -32.57 -3.73 -0.10
N ARG A 387 -31.93 -2.55 -0.06
CA ARG A 387 -30.54 -2.32 -0.50
C ARG A 387 -29.94 -1.07 0.12
N ILE A 388 -28.61 -0.94 0.02
CA ILE A 388 -27.86 0.30 0.29
C ILE A 388 -26.76 0.48 -0.75
N ASP A 389 -26.71 1.65 -1.39
CA ASP A 389 -25.72 1.96 -2.43
C ASP A 389 -24.76 3.06 -2.00
N ILE A 390 -25.27 4.03 -1.24
CA ILE A 390 -24.56 5.22 -0.82
C ILE A 390 -24.67 5.36 0.70
N LEU A 391 -23.55 5.61 1.37
CA LEU A 391 -23.50 5.91 2.80
C LEU A 391 -22.76 7.22 3.04
N ILE A 392 -23.45 8.19 3.64
CA ILE A 392 -22.87 9.48 4.03
C ILE A 392 -22.77 9.53 5.56
N ASN A 393 -21.56 9.38 6.08
CA ASN A 393 -21.26 9.46 7.51
C ASN A 393 -20.99 10.93 7.88
N ASN A 394 -22.06 11.64 8.23
CA ASN A 394 -22.08 13.08 8.50
C ASN A 394 -22.51 13.44 9.94
N ALA A 395 -23.08 12.52 10.71
CA ALA A 395 -23.47 12.78 12.10
C ALA A 395 -22.32 13.37 12.94
N GLY A 396 -22.66 14.29 13.83
CA GLY A 396 -21.66 15.02 14.59
C GLY A 396 -22.20 15.88 15.72
N ILE A 397 -21.31 16.16 16.68
CA ILE A 397 -21.55 17.04 17.83
C ILE A 397 -20.28 17.86 18.13
N LEU A 398 -20.42 18.97 18.85
CA LEU A 398 -19.29 19.74 19.37
C LEU A 398 -19.27 19.70 20.90
N ARG A 399 -18.06 19.61 21.46
CA ARG A 399 -17.76 19.70 22.90
C ARG A 399 -16.44 20.46 23.06
N ASP A 400 -16.46 21.68 22.58
CA ASP A 400 -15.27 22.51 22.43
C ASP A 400 -14.80 23.06 23.78
N LYS A 401 -13.52 22.86 24.08
CA LYS A 401 -12.87 23.37 25.27
C LYS A 401 -11.37 23.37 25.09
N ALA A 402 -10.70 24.41 25.59
CA ALA A 402 -9.24 24.39 25.73
C ALA A 402 -8.79 23.10 26.42
N PHE A 403 -7.75 22.46 25.90
CA PHE A 403 -7.30 21.12 26.28
C PHE A 403 -7.10 20.94 27.79
N THR A 404 -6.61 21.99 28.47
CA THR A 404 -6.45 22.00 29.93
C THR A 404 -7.75 21.77 30.73
N ASN A 405 -8.90 22.03 30.13
CA ASN A 405 -10.23 21.90 30.73
C ASN A 405 -11.05 20.80 30.04
N MET A 406 -10.44 20.03 29.12
CA MET A 406 -11.10 18.94 28.42
C MET A 406 -11.05 17.68 29.27
N ASP A 407 -12.21 17.25 29.77
CA ASP A 407 -12.37 16.02 30.52
C ASP A 407 -12.99 14.89 29.68
N ASP A 408 -13.15 13.72 30.29
CA ASP A 408 -13.66 12.53 29.62
C ASP A 408 -15.13 12.72 29.14
N ASN A 409 -15.92 13.54 29.83
CA ASN A 409 -17.30 13.87 29.45
C ASN A 409 -17.38 14.76 28.19
N LEU A 410 -16.29 15.48 27.88
CA LEU A 410 -16.15 16.25 26.64
C LEU A 410 -15.45 15.43 25.55
N TRP A 411 -14.53 14.54 25.92
CA TRP A 411 -13.76 13.72 24.98
C TRP A 411 -14.55 12.55 24.40
N ASP A 412 -15.10 11.69 25.27
CA ASP A 412 -15.68 10.41 24.86
C ASP A 412 -16.89 10.59 23.93
N PRO A 413 -17.86 11.50 24.17
CA PRO A 413 -18.99 11.67 23.25
C PRO A 413 -18.58 12.07 21.84
N VAL A 414 -17.54 12.90 21.69
CA VAL A 414 -17.03 13.33 20.37
C VAL A 414 -16.39 12.14 19.65
N MET A 415 -15.55 11.37 20.33
CA MET A 415 -14.95 10.15 19.75
C MET A 415 -16.01 9.12 19.35
N ASN A 416 -17.02 8.93 20.21
CA ASN A 416 -18.11 7.98 20.01
C ASN A 416 -18.98 8.35 18.80
N VAL A 417 -19.51 9.57 18.75
CA VAL A 417 -20.39 9.99 17.65
C VAL A 417 -19.65 10.05 16.32
N HIS A 418 -18.44 10.65 16.30
CA HIS A 418 -17.75 10.89 15.05
C HIS A 418 -16.98 9.68 14.55
N LEU A 419 -16.01 9.19 15.33
CA LEU A 419 -15.09 8.16 14.86
C LEU A 419 -15.74 6.78 14.98
N ARG A 420 -16.26 6.43 16.16
CA ARG A 420 -16.90 5.13 16.38
C ARG A 420 -18.22 5.01 15.62
N GLY A 421 -19.03 6.06 15.54
CA GLY A 421 -20.27 6.09 14.76
C GLY A 421 -20.04 5.88 13.26
N THR A 422 -19.03 6.57 12.68
CA THR A 422 -18.62 6.34 11.28
C THR A 422 -18.21 4.90 11.04
N TYR A 423 -17.45 4.29 11.98
CA TYR A 423 -17.11 2.88 11.95
C TYR A 423 -18.35 1.99 11.99
N LYS A 424 -19.26 2.17 12.96
CA LYS A 424 -20.44 1.32 13.17
C LYS A 424 -21.38 1.33 11.97
N MET A 425 -21.68 2.52 11.42
CA MET A 425 -22.49 2.67 10.21
C MET A 425 -21.86 1.97 9.02
N THR A 426 -20.55 2.17 8.81
CA THR A 426 -19.83 1.55 7.71
C THR A 426 -19.75 0.04 7.88
N LYS A 427 -19.51 -0.44 9.10
CA LYS A 427 -19.42 -1.86 9.46
C LYS A 427 -20.73 -2.60 9.15
N ALA A 428 -21.86 -1.99 9.48
CA ALA A 428 -23.18 -2.54 9.20
C ALA A 428 -23.50 -2.54 7.68
N ALA A 429 -23.12 -1.50 6.95
CA ALA A 429 -23.35 -1.40 5.51
C ALA A 429 -22.42 -2.32 4.68
N TRP A 430 -21.21 -2.60 5.18
CA TRP A 430 -20.13 -3.23 4.42
C TRP A 430 -20.48 -4.61 3.83
N PRO A 431 -21.07 -5.56 4.58
CA PRO A 431 -21.42 -6.87 4.02
C PRO A 431 -22.42 -6.78 2.86
N ILE A 432 -23.34 -5.81 2.92
CA ILE A 432 -24.33 -5.57 1.88
C ILE A 432 -23.65 -5.02 0.62
N MET A 433 -22.82 -3.99 0.77
CA MET A 433 -22.05 -3.41 -0.34
C MET A 433 -21.10 -4.43 -0.99
N LEU A 434 -20.45 -5.28 -0.19
CA LEU A 434 -19.62 -6.39 -0.69
C LEU A 434 -20.43 -7.38 -1.53
N LYS A 435 -21.61 -7.79 -1.04
CA LYS A 435 -22.51 -8.70 -1.77
C LYS A 435 -22.99 -8.08 -3.08
N GLN A 436 -23.30 -6.79 -3.07
CA GLN A 436 -23.76 -6.04 -4.25
C GLN A 436 -22.63 -5.73 -5.24
N LYS A 437 -21.36 -5.80 -4.82
CA LYS A 437 -20.20 -5.28 -5.58
C LYS A 437 -20.40 -3.83 -6.04
N TYR A 438 -20.98 -3.04 -5.14
CA TYR A 438 -21.23 -1.62 -5.34
C TYR A 438 -21.34 -0.94 -3.98
N GLY A 439 -20.63 0.17 -3.80
CA GLY A 439 -20.79 1.05 -2.66
C GLY A 439 -20.12 2.40 -2.88
N ARG A 440 -20.72 3.46 -2.37
CA ARG A 440 -20.17 4.81 -2.38
C ARG A 440 -20.26 5.37 -0.97
N ILE A 441 -19.12 5.56 -0.34
CA ILE A 441 -19.03 6.01 1.04
C ILE A 441 -18.36 7.38 1.04
N VAL A 442 -19.01 8.36 1.67
CA VAL A 442 -18.42 9.67 1.93
C VAL A 442 -18.42 9.90 3.42
N ASN A 443 -17.22 10.08 3.97
CA ASN A 443 -17.02 10.36 5.39
C ASN A 443 -16.69 11.84 5.60
N THR A 444 -17.32 12.45 6.59
CA THR A 444 -17.10 13.87 6.90
C THR A 444 -15.95 14.03 7.91
N THR A 445 -14.77 14.46 7.43
CA THR A 445 -13.68 14.99 8.28
C THR A 445 -13.89 16.49 8.57
N SER A 446 -12.84 17.26 8.83
CA SER A 446 -12.88 18.71 9.02
C SER A 446 -11.48 19.31 8.81
N THR A 447 -11.40 20.59 8.43
CA THR A 447 -10.17 21.38 8.47
C THR A 447 -9.57 21.45 9.88
N SER A 448 -10.39 21.46 10.94
CA SER A 448 -9.90 21.30 12.32
C SER A 448 -9.24 19.93 12.57
N GLY A 449 -9.68 18.89 11.86
CA GLY A 449 -9.09 17.55 11.92
C GLY A 449 -7.73 17.47 11.24
N ILE A 450 -7.63 18.04 10.03
CA ILE A 450 -6.40 17.97 9.23
C ILE A 450 -5.39 19.06 9.56
N TYR A 451 -5.77 20.18 10.19
CA TYR A 451 -4.81 21.27 10.50
C TYR A 451 -4.71 21.56 12.00
N GLY A 452 -5.47 20.86 12.84
CA GLY A 452 -5.68 21.19 14.25
C GLY A 452 -6.43 22.51 14.46
N ASN A 453 -7.10 22.66 15.60
CA ASN A 453 -7.72 23.93 15.98
C ASN A 453 -7.76 24.09 17.51
N PHE A 454 -7.45 25.30 18.00
CA PHE A 454 -7.43 25.57 19.44
C PHE A 454 -8.78 25.24 20.08
N GLY A 455 -8.78 24.47 21.17
CA GLY A 455 -9.99 24.12 21.90
C GLY A 455 -10.76 22.93 21.31
N GLN A 456 -10.24 22.27 20.28
CA GLN A 456 -10.91 21.18 19.58
C GLN A 456 -10.08 19.89 19.56
N ALA A 457 -9.28 19.61 20.60
CA ALA A 457 -8.37 18.46 20.61
C ALA A 457 -9.10 17.10 20.41
N ASN A 458 -10.26 16.92 21.03
CA ASN A 458 -11.17 15.79 20.84
C ASN A 458 -11.69 15.69 19.39
N TYR A 459 -12.23 16.79 18.87
CA TYR A 459 -12.83 16.86 17.56
C TYR A 459 -11.78 16.68 16.45
N ALA A 460 -10.61 17.31 16.59
CA ALA A 460 -9.50 17.19 15.68
C ALA A 460 -8.98 15.74 15.62
N ALA A 461 -8.80 15.09 16.78
CA ALA A 461 -8.42 13.68 16.86
C ALA A 461 -9.44 12.78 16.14
N ALA A 462 -10.74 12.95 16.44
CA ALA A 462 -11.80 12.14 15.83
C ALA A 462 -11.88 12.34 14.32
N LYS A 463 -11.88 13.58 13.84
CA LYS A 463 -12.00 13.92 12.41
C LYS A 463 -10.77 13.49 11.61
N CYS A 464 -9.57 13.63 12.14
CA CYS A 464 -8.36 13.11 11.49
C CYS A 464 -8.34 11.57 11.50
N GLY A 465 -8.83 10.95 12.57
CA GLY A 465 -8.99 9.50 12.64
C GLY A 465 -9.95 8.94 11.58
N ILE A 466 -11.03 9.67 11.26
CA ILE A 466 -11.94 9.32 10.17
C ILE A 466 -11.20 9.26 8.83
N LEU A 467 -10.26 10.18 8.55
CA LEU A 467 -9.47 10.14 7.32
C LEU A 467 -8.58 8.88 7.24
N GLY A 468 -7.97 8.47 8.36
CA GLY A 468 -7.16 7.25 8.44
C GLY A 468 -8.01 6.01 8.20
N PHE A 469 -9.19 5.95 8.82
CA PHE A 469 -10.20 4.92 8.59
C PHE A 469 -10.60 4.84 7.11
N SER A 470 -10.98 5.98 6.52
CA SER A 470 -11.41 6.09 5.12
C SER A 470 -10.35 5.58 4.14
N ARG A 471 -9.09 5.95 4.34
CA ARG A 471 -7.96 5.52 3.49
C ARG A 471 -7.78 4.00 3.54
N ALA A 472 -7.86 3.40 4.73
CA ALA A 472 -7.74 1.94 4.87
C ALA A 472 -8.90 1.20 4.16
N ILE A 473 -10.16 1.59 4.40
CA ILE A 473 -11.29 0.90 3.77
C ILE A 473 -11.42 1.21 2.27
N ALA A 474 -10.89 2.33 1.79
CA ALA A 474 -10.76 2.59 0.36
C ALA A 474 -9.91 1.52 -0.34
N LEU A 475 -8.79 1.10 0.29
CA LEU A 475 -7.94 0.03 -0.23
C LEU A 475 -8.65 -1.34 -0.20
N GLU A 476 -9.41 -1.64 0.86
CA GLU A 476 -10.14 -2.91 0.97
C GLU A 476 -11.33 -3.00 0.01
N GLY A 477 -12.02 -1.88 -0.21
CA GLY A 477 -13.26 -1.79 -0.98
C GLY A 477 -13.08 -1.67 -2.49
N ALA A 478 -11.96 -1.09 -2.96
CA ALA A 478 -11.76 -0.74 -4.37
C ALA A 478 -11.99 -1.92 -5.32
N LYS A 479 -11.49 -3.12 -4.97
CA LYS A 479 -11.64 -4.33 -5.80
C LYS A 479 -13.09 -4.85 -5.91
N TYR A 480 -13.98 -4.37 -5.06
CA TYR A 480 -15.41 -4.68 -5.04
C TYR A 480 -16.27 -3.52 -5.56
N ASN A 481 -15.67 -2.50 -6.19
CA ASN A 481 -16.37 -1.27 -6.61
C ASN A 481 -17.08 -0.58 -5.43
N ILE A 482 -16.43 -0.63 -4.25
CA ILE A 482 -16.80 0.15 -3.07
C ILE A 482 -15.77 1.27 -2.94
N TYR A 483 -16.20 2.50 -3.21
CA TYR A 483 -15.33 3.66 -3.13
C TYR A 483 -15.62 4.45 -1.86
N THR A 484 -14.56 4.83 -1.16
CA THR A 484 -14.63 5.63 0.06
C THR A 484 -13.81 6.90 -0.12
N ASN A 485 -14.44 8.06 0.02
CA ASN A 485 -13.76 9.36 -0.01
C ASN A 485 -14.07 10.15 1.25
N THR A 486 -13.24 11.14 1.56
CA THR A 486 -13.39 11.98 2.75
C THR A 486 -13.54 13.43 2.34
N ILE A 487 -14.46 14.15 2.98
CA ILE A 487 -14.65 15.59 2.74
C ILE A 487 -14.48 16.41 4.01
N ALA A 488 -13.89 17.59 3.89
CA ALA A 488 -13.77 18.62 4.91
C ALA A 488 -14.65 19.82 4.48
N PRO A 489 -15.93 19.83 4.86
CA PRO A 489 -16.87 20.86 4.43
C PRO A 489 -16.72 22.16 5.23
N ASN A 490 -16.98 23.28 4.57
CA ASN A 490 -17.26 24.58 5.19
C ASN A 490 -18.69 25.02 4.84
N ALA A 491 -19.52 25.20 5.88
CA ALA A 491 -20.85 25.78 5.75
C ALA A 491 -21.32 26.43 7.07
N GLY A 492 -22.25 27.36 6.93
CA GLY A 492 -23.08 27.90 7.98
C GLY A 492 -24.09 26.86 8.45
N THR A 493 -24.03 26.51 9.74
CA THR A 493 -24.90 25.55 10.40
C THR A 493 -25.14 25.99 11.83
N ALA A 494 -26.05 25.32 12.54
CA ALA A 494 -26.22 25.52 13.98
C ALA A 494 -24.90 25.32 14.78
N MET A 495 -24.01 24.44 14.31
CA MET A 495 -22.69 24.24 14.94
C MET A 495 -21.79 25.46 14.76
N THR A 496 -21.73 26.04 13.55
CA THR A 496 -20.85 27.19 13.25
C THR A 496 -21.43 28.52 13.69
N ALA A 497 -22.75 28.62 13.89
CA ALA A 497 -23.41 29.80 14.45
C ALA A 497 -22.93 30.17 15.87
N THR A 498 -22.29 29.24 16.57
CA THR A 498 -21.66 29.50 17.88
C THR A 498 -20.38 30.34 17.77
N ILE A 499 -19.79 30.44 16.58
CA ILE A 499 -18.50 31.10 16.34
C ILE A 499 -18.49 32.05 15.12
N LEU A 500 -19.55 32.07 14.30
CA LEU A 500 -19.70 32.95 13.14
C LEU A 500 -20.87 33.92 13.32
N PRO A 501 -20.77 35.16 12.81
CA PRO A 501 -21.91 36.08 12.70
C PRO A 501 -23.04 35.49 11.83
N GLU A 502 -24.29 35.84 12.16
CA GLU A 502 -25.50 35.32 11.48
C GLU A 502 -25.47 35.53 9.96
N GLU A 503 -25.02 36.70 9.50
CA GLU A 503 -24.90 37.01 8.07
C GLU A 503 -23.98 36.01 7.33
N LEU A 504 -22.87 35.61 7.96
CA LEU A 504 -21.95 34.62 7.40
C LEU A 504 -22.52 33.20 7.44
N VAL A 505 -23.27 32.87 8.50
CA VAL A 505 -23.99 31.59 8.60
C VAL A 505 -25.00 31.46 7.46
N GLN A 506 -25.70 32.55 7.12
CA GLN A 506 -26.66 32.55 6.02
C GLN A 506 -25.99 32.52 4.63
N ALA A 507 -24.84 33.19 4.49
CA ALA A 507 -24.08 33.22 3.24
C ALA A 507 -23.47 31.86 2.88
N PHE A 508 -22.94 31.13 3.87
CA PHE A 508 -22.31 29.82 3.68
C PHE A 508 -23.33 28.69 3.63
N LYS A 509 -24.09 28.61 2.53
CA LYS A 509 -25.17 27.63 2.39
C LYS A 509 -24.62 26.19 2.34
N PRO A 510 -25.20 25.26 3.10
CA PRO A 510 -24.87 23.83 2.98
C PRO A 510 -25.06 23.25 1.57
N ASP A 511 -25.94 23.85 0.77
CA ASP A 511 -26.16 23.51 -0.64
C ASP A 511 -24.89 23.62 -1.49
N TYR A 512 -23.92 24.46 -1.10
CA TYR A 512 -22.63 24.61 -1.80
C TYR A 512 -21.64 23.46 -1.53
N ILE A 513 -22.05 22.44 -0.77
CA ILE A 513 -21.24 21.24 -0.53
C ILE A 513 -21.82 20.02 -1.28
N ALA A 514 -23.15 19.92 -1.33
CA ALA A 514 -23.83 18.73 -1.85
C ALA A 514 -23.40 18.31 -3.26
N PRO A 515 -23.15 19.22 -4.23
CA PRO A 515 -22.68 18.86 -5.57
C PRO A 515 -21.41 18.00 -5.59
N LEU A 516 -20.40 18.30 -4.76
CA LEU A 516 -19.19 17.47 -4.70
C LEU A 516 -19.50 16.08 -4.13
N VAL A 517 -20.35 16.00 -3.10
CA VAL A 517 -20.75 14.72 -2.49
C VAL A 517 -21.48 13.83 -3.51
N LEU A 518 -22.40 14.41 -4.29
CA LEU A 518 -23.07 13.70 -5.38
C LEU A 518 -22.08 13.25 -6.46
N ALA A 519 -21.12 14.10 -6.85
CA ALA A 519 -20.08 13.74 -7.82
C ALA A 519 -19.24 12.55 -7.34
N LEU A 520 -18.78 12.58 -6.08
CA LEU A 520 -18.01 11.49 -5.43
C LEU A 520 -18.82 10.20 -5.29
N CYS A 521 -20.15 10.29 -5.21
CA CYS A 521 -21.04 9.12 -5.14
C CYS A 521 -21.50 8.60 -6.50
N SER A 522 -21.09 9.22 -7.60
CA SER A 522 -21.48 8.82 -8.95
C SER A 522 -20.59 7.69 -9.51
N ASP A 523 -21.05 7.04 -10.57
CA ASP A 523 -20.22 6.15 -11.39
C ASP A 523 -19.31 6.91 -12.36
N LYS A 524 -19.43 8.24 -12.41
CA LYS A 524 -18.73 9.12 -13.34
C LYS A 524 -17.53 9.83 -12.72
N VAL A 525 -17.28 9.61 -11.42
CA VAL A 525 -16.09 10.14 -10.76
C VAL A 525 -14.81 9.64 -11.48
N PRO A 526 -13.89 10.52 -11.90
CA PRO A 526 -12.69 10.12 -12.64
C PRO A 526 -11.72 9.23 -11.82
N LYS A 527 -10.81 8.52 -12.51
CA LYS A 527 -9.78 7.65 -11.89
C LYS A 527 -8.73 8.50 -11.16
N LYS A 528 -8.19 8.18 -9.97
CA LYS A 528 -8.47 7.13 -8.96
C LYS A 528 -9.70 7.52 -8.12
N PRO A 529 -10.84 6.79 -8.18
CA PRO A 529 -12.12 7.30 -7.68
C PRO A 529 -12.34 7.15 -6.16
N THR A 530 -11.29 6.86 -5.38
CA THR A 530 -11.39 6.47 -3.98
C THR A 530 -10.14 6.86 -3.20
N GLY A 531 -10.26 7.00 -1.87
CA GLY A 531 -9.18 7.35 -0.95
C GLY A 531 -8.84 8.85 -0.90
N GLY A 532 -9.58 9.67 -1.64
CA GLY A 532 -9.36 11.12 -1.71
C GLY A 532 -9.80 11.85 -0.45
N LEU A 533 -9.13 12.98 -0.19
CA LEU A 533 -9.51 13.99 0.79
C LEU A 533 -9.81 15.28 0.02
N TYR A 534 -11.00 15.84 0.22
CA TYR A 534 -11.43 17.06 -0.47
C TYR A 534 -11.91 18.11 0.52
N GLU A 535 -11.53 19.36 0.32
CA GLU A 535 -12.12 20.52 0.99
C GLU A 535 -13.14 21.17 0.06
N VAL A 536 -14.24 21.68 0.63
CA VAL A 536 -15.37 22.19 -0.16
C VAL A 536 -16.21 23.21 0.61
N GLY A 537 -16.64 24.26 -0.09
CA GLY A 537 -17.51 25.31 0.41
C GLY A 537 -17.55 26.50 -0.55
N SER A 538 -18.59 27.34 -0.47
CA SER A 538 -18.69 28.59 -1.25
C SER A 538 -18.53 28.47 -2.78
N GLY A 539 -18.91 27.33 -3.38
CA GLY A 539 -18.72 27.06 -4.81
C GLY A 539 -17.29 26.64 -5.20
N TRP A 540 -16.41 26.47 -4.20
CA TRP A 540 -15.05 25.95 -4.37
C TRP A 540 -14.94 24.49 -3.91
N CYS A 541 -14.15 23.70 -4.63
CA CYS A 541 -13.68 22.39 -4.15
C CYS A 541 -12.26 22.08 -4.61
N GLY A 542 -11.46 21.49 -3.71
CA GLY A 542 -10.08 21.12 -3.99
C GLY A 542 -9.66 19.85 -3.25
N GLN A 543 -8.70 19.12 -3.81
CA GLN A 543 -8.11 17.93 -3.20
C GLN A 543 -6.95 18.31 -2.28
N THR A 544 -6.82 17.61 -1.15
CA THR A 544 -5.69 17.74 -0.23
C THR A 544 -4.94 16.41 -0.13
N ARG A 545 -3.59 16.48 -0.18
CA ARG A 545 -2.68 15.33 -0.10
C ARG A 545 -1.45 15.64 0.75
N TRP A 546 -0.59 14.65 0.93
CA TRP A 546 0.72 14.85 1.54
C TRP A 546 1.72 15.39 0.53
N GLN A 547 2.56 16.33 0.96
CA GLN A 547 3.87 16.58 0.38
C GLN A 547 4.93 16.20 1.41
N ARG A 548 6.01 15.58 0.97
CA ARG A 548 7.13 15.13 1.80
C ARG A 548 8.44 15.73 1.29
N THR A 549 9.34 16.12 2.18
CA THR A 549 10.67 16.64 1.80
C THR A 549 11.54 15.55 1.15
N GLY A 550 12.65 15.96 0.52
CA GLY A 550 13.69 14.98 0.15
C GLY A 550 14.26 14.24 1.36
N GLY A 551 14.28 14.91 2.51
CA GLY A 551 14.78 14.38 3.78
C GLY A 551 16.30 14.36 3.87
N ALA A 552 16.81 13.84 4.98
CA ALA A 552 18.22 13.55 5.19
C ALA A 552 18.45 12.04 5.26
N ALA A 553 19.53 11.59 4.64
CA ALA A 553 19.98 10.21 4.57
C ALA A 553 21.28 10.06 5.37
N PHE A 554 21.34 9.05 6.23
CA PHE A 554 22.45 8.77 7.13
C PHE A 554 22.98 7.36 6.88
N PRO A 555 24.30 7.14 6.88
CA PRO A 555 24.84 5.82 6.59
C PRO A 555 24.41 4.77 7.62
N VAL A 556 24.01 3.59 7.16
CA VAL A 556 23.40 2.54 7.99
C VAL A 556 24.39 1.68 8.78
N ASP A 557 25.67 1.77 8.44
CA ASP A 557 26.79 1.07 9.08
C ASP A 557 27.42 1.86 10.25
N VAL A 558 26.98 3.11 10.50
CA VAL A 558 27.40 3.90 11.66
C VAL A 558 26.21 4.25 12.55
N PRO A 559 26.39 4.33 13.88
CA PRO A 559 25.31 4.77 14.77
C PRO A 559 24.86 6.20 14.45
N LEU A 560 23.56 6.40 14.20
CA LEU A 560 22.98 7.73 14.06
C LEU A 560 22.91 8.42 15.43
N THR A 561 23.41 9.66 15.50
CA THR A 561 23.35 10.48 16.72
C THR A 561 22.44 11.70 16.53
N PRO A 562 21.83 12.24 17.59
CA PRO A 562 21.02 13.45 17.50
C PRO A 562 21.80 14.64 16.91
N GLU A 563 23.08 14.75 17.23
CA GLU A 563 23.96 15.82 16.75
C GLU A 563 24.15 15.74 15.23
N ALA A 564 24.23 14.53 14.67
CA ALA A 564 24.27 14.33 13.22
C ALA A 564 22.94 14.75 12.57
N VAL A 565 21.81 14.48 13.22
CA VAL A 565 20.49 14.94 12.76
C VAL A 565 20.41 16.47 12.77
N VAL A 566 20.85 17.14 13.84
CA VAL A 566 20.90 18.62 13.92
C VAL A 566 21.74 19.21 12.78
N LYS A 567 22.91 18.62 12.48
CA LYS A 567 23.78 19.06 11.37
C LYS A 567 23.13 18.94 9.98
N GLN A 568 22.11 18.11 9.84
CA GLN A 568 21.36 17.91 8.59
C GLN A 568 19.92 18.39 8.69
N TRP A 569 19.56 19.15 9.73
CA TRP A 569 18.18 19.53 10.01
C TRP A 569 17.53 20.29 8.86
N GLU A 570 18.28 21.19 8.22
CA GLU A 570 17.79 21.93 7.04
C GLU A 570 17.32 20.95 5.94
N ASN A 571 18.08 19.89 5.66
CA ASN A 571 17.72 18.90 4.64
C ASN A 571 16.51 18.04 5.04
N VAL A 572 16.24 17.88 6.35
CA VAL A 572 15.05 17.18 6.86
C VAL A 572 13.79 17.98 6.58
N VAL A 573 13.83 19.30 6.80
CA VAL A 573 12.62 20.15 6.82
C VAL A 573 12.39 21.00 5.57
N LYS A 574 13.36 21.07 4.65
CA LYS A 574 13.29 21.89 3.43
C LYS A 574 12.47 21.21 2.33
N PHE A 575 11.42 21.89 1.86
CA PHE A 575 10.57 21.41 0.76
C PHE A 575 10.96 21.99 -0.60
N GLU A 576 11.58 23.18 -0.60
CA GLU A 576 11.81 24.03 -1.78
C GLU A 576 13.16 23.76 -2.48
N ASP A 577 13.74 22.57 -2.30
CA ASP A 577 15.03 22.17 -2.90
C ASP A 577 14.91 21.23 -4.11
N GLY A 578 13.68 21.04 -4.61
CA GLY A 578 13.39 20.20 -5.78
C GLY A 578 13.34 18.69 -5.49
N ARG A 579 13.55 18.25 -4.25
CA ARG A 579 13.52 16.81 -3.86
C ARG A 579 12.21 16.36 -3.24
N ALA A 580 11.26 17.29 -3.05
CA ALA A 580 9.98 16.99 -2.45
C ALA A 580 9.13 16.08 -3.36
N ASP A 581 8.42 15.14 -2.75
CA ASP A 581 7.51 14.19 -3.41
C ASP A 581 6.14 14.17 -2.73
N ASN A 582 5.22 13.35 -3.26
CA ASN A 582 3.83 13.27 -2.80
C ASN A 582 3.41 11.81 -2.60
N PRO A 583 3.88 11.13 -1.53
CA PRO A 583 3.55 9.73 -1.32
C PRO A 583 2.04 9.54 -1.10
N GLU A 584 1.47 8.52 -1.75
CA GLU A 584 0.05 8.16 -1.65
C GLU A 584 -0.18 6.77 -1.03
N SER A 585 0.88 6.02 -0.73
CA SER A 585 0.81 4.66 -0.22
C SER A 585 1.87 4.35 0.83
N THR A 586 1.65 3.30 1.63
CA THR A 586 2.67 2.81 2.58
C THR A 586 3.93 2.31 1.87
N GLN A 587 3.80 1.80 0.64
CA GLN A 587 4.94 1.39 -0.19
C GLN A 587 5.81 2.59 -0.58
N GLU A 588 5.21 3.68 -1.07
CA GLU A 588 5.94 4.91 -1.41
C GLU A 588 6.55 5.59 -0.16
N ALA A 589 5.92 5.44 1.00
CA ALA A 589 6.45 5.90 2.27
C ALA A 589 7.81 5.25 2.57
N VAL A 590 7.90 3.91 2.45
CA VAL A 590 9.12 3.16 2.80
C VAL A 590 10.20 3.21 1.71
N GLN A 591 9.90 3.61 0.47
CA GLN A 591 10.88 3.64 -0.63
C GLN A 591 12.17 4.41 -0.29
N LYS A 592 12.07 5.61 0.31
CA LYS A 592 13.26 6.40 0.69
C LYS A 592 14.06 5.75 1.83
N VAL A 593 13.40 5.05 2.74
CA VAL A 593 14.04 4.26 3.80
C VAL A 593 14.79 3.07 3.19
N MET A 594 14.15 2.34 2.28
CA MET A 594 14.76 1.20 1.58
C MET A 594 15.96 1.65 0.74
N ALA A 595 15.84 2.76 0.00
CA ALA A 595 16.93 3.32 -0.80
C ALA A 595 18.14 3.73 0.05
N ASN A 596 17.95 4.07 1.33
CA ASN A 596 19.05 4.40 2.23
C ASN A 596 19.77 3.16 2.81
N MET A 597 19.24 1.95 2.66
CA MET A 597 19.88 0.74 3.21
C MET A 597 21.24 0.42 2.58
N GLU A 598 21.52 0.96 1.39
CA GLU A 598 22.80 0.82 0.69
C GLU A 598 23.82 1.91 1.06
N ASN A 599 23.39 2.95 1.79
CA ASN A 599 24.24 4.07 2.21
C ASN A 599 25.20 3.61 3.32
N LYS A 600 26.46 3.34 3.00
CA LYS A 600 27.52 2.93 3.96
C LYS A 600 28.66 3.95 4.04
N SER A 601 29.22 4.13 5.23
CA SER A 601 30.33 5.02 5.52
C SER A 601 31.60 4.57 4.78
N GLY A 602 32.34 5.53 4.19
CA GLY A 602 33.54 5.24 3.40
C GLY A 602 33.31 5.07 1.89
N ALA A 603 32.07 5.02 1.42
CA ALA A 603 31.78 5.27 0.00
C ALA A 603 32.08 6.75 -0.29
N SER A 604 33.07 7.04 -1.16
CA SER A 604 33.44 8.42 -1.48
C SER A 604 32.23 9.19 -2.00
N LYS A 605 31.96 10.37 -1.44
CA LYS A 605 30.96 11.32 -1.94
C LYS A 605 31.29 11.72 -3.39
N SER A 606 30.69 11.05 -4.38
CA SER A 606 30.49 11.65 -5.69
C SER A 606 29.26 12.53 -5.61
N SER A 607 29.48 13.84 -5.44
CA SER A 607 28.49 14.83 -5.83
C SER A 607 28.19 14.65 -7.32
N SER A 608 26.95 14.34 -7.69
CA SER A 608 26.50 14.60 -9.06
C SER A 608 24.99 14.71 -9.14
N ALA A 609 24.56 15.88 -9.61
CA ALA A 609 23.37 16.05 -10.43
C ALA A 609 23.34 15.02 -11.59
N PRO A 610 22.19 14.83 -12.28
CA PRO A 610 21.80 13.57 -12.89
C PRO A 610 22.70 13.19 -14.08
N SER A 611 23.63 12.25 -13.87
CA SER A 611 24.31 11.50 -14.94
C SER A 611 24.98 10.19 -14.51
N SER A 612 24.93 9.77 -13.24
CA SER A 612 25.68 8.59 -12.75
C SER A 612 24.90 7.26 -12.67
N GLN A 613 23.56 7.25 -12.72
CA GLN A 613 22.77 6.02 -12.62
C GLN A 613 22.94 5.08 -13.83
N SER A 614 23.33 5.58 -15.01
CA SER A 614 23.58 4.70 -16.16
C SER A 614 24.84 3.85 -15.97
N ASN A 615 25.86 4.36 -15.27
CA ASN A 615 27.14 3.66 -15.18
C ASN A 615 27.08 2.43 -14.25
N GLN A 616 26.30 2.50 -13.15
CA GLN A 616 26.22 1.41 -12.17
C GLN A 616 25.60 0.12 -12.75
N TYR A 617 24.54 0.22 -13.56
CA TYR A 617 23.89 -0.97 -14.12
C TYR A 617 24.76 -1.59 -15.22
N LEU A 618 25.49 -0.78 -15.99
CA LEU A 618 26.43 -1.29 -16.99
C LEU A 618 27.57 -2.06 -16.34
N GLU A 619 28.11 -1.57 -15.23
CA GLU A 619 29.12 -2.27 -14.44
C GLU A 619 28.58 -3.55 -13.80
N ALA A 620 27.37 -3.50 -13.23
CA ALA A 620 26.70 -4.67 -12.64
C ALA A 620 26.39 -5.75 -13.69
N ILE A 621 25.89 -5.37 -14.87
CA ILE A 621 25.68 -6.28 -16.00
C ILE A 621 27.00 -6.92 -16.42
N ALA A 622 28.07 -6.14 -16.59
CA ALA A 622 29.37 -6.67 -16.98
C ALA A 622 29.93 -7.66 -15.94
N LYS A 623 29.80 -7.33 -14.65
CA LYS A 623 30.18 -8.22 -13.54
C LYS A 623 29.36 -9.50 -13.53
N ALA A 624 28.04 -9.42 -13.69
CA ALA A 624 27.15 -10.58 -13.72
C ALA A 624 27.39 -11.48 -14.95
N GLN A 625 27.72 -10.90 -16.11
CA GLN A 625 28.10 -11.66 -17.32
C GLN A 625 29.44 -12.40 -17.16
N ALA A 626 30.35 -11.85 -16.37
CA ALA A 626 31.65 -12.45 -16.04
C ALA A 626 31.59 -13.47 -14.88
N ALA A 627 30.51 -13.46 -14.09
CA ALA A 627 30.37 -14.32 -12.93
C ALA A 627 30.06 -15.78 -13.30
N GLU A 628 30.62 -16.71 -12.52
CA GLU A 628 30.29 -18.13 -12.58
C GLU A 628 29.19 -18.44 -11.55
N SER A 629 28.20 -19.26 -11.94
CA SER A 629 27.17 -19.72 -11.02
C SER A 629 27.67 -20.83 -10.11
N PRO A 630 27.18 -20.89 -8.86
CA PRO A 630 27.34 -22.08 -8.05
C PRO A 630 26.60 -23.26 -8.69
N GLU A 631 27.15 -24.47 -8.53
CA GLU A 631 26.47 -25.67 -9.04
C GLU A 631 25.12 -25.86 -8.33
N THR A 632 24.07 -26.16 -9.10
CA THR A 632 22.76 -26.54 -8.56
C THR A 632 22.44 -27.97 -8.95
N ILE A 633 22.17 -28.82 -7.97
CA ILE A 633 21.82 -30.23 -8.20
C ILE A 633 20.31 -30.35 -8.43
N PHE A 634 19.94 -31.05 -9.51
CA PHE A 634 18.57 -31.47 -9.75
C PHE A 634 18.54 -32.99 -9.97
N SER A 635 17.50 -33.67 -9.53
CA SER A 635 17.36 -35.12 -9.71
C SER A 635 15.96 -35.44 -10.18
N TYR A 636 15.86 -36.31 -11.18
CA TYR A 636 14.59 -36.79 -11.68
C TYR A 636 14.65 -38.30 -11.92
N THR A 637 13.49 -38.91 -11.83
CA THR A 637 13.25 -40.34 -12.00
C THR A 637 12.23 -40.57 -13.10
N ASP A 638 11.96 -41.83 -13.44
CA ASP A 638 10.91 -42.20 -14.40
C ASP A 638 9.55 -41.62 -14.01
N ARG A 639 9.26 -41.49 -12.70
CA ARG A 639 8.06 -40.81 -12.19
C ARG A 639 7.94 -39.37 -12.69
N ASP A 640 9.03 -38.62 -12.62
CA ASP A 640 9.06 -37.21 -12.99
C ASP A 640 8.96 -37.03 -14.51
N SER A 641 9.56 -37.98 -15.26
CA SER A 641 9.41 -38.09 -16.71
C SER A 641 7.95 -38.32 -17.13
N ILE A 642 7.26 -39.27 -16.49
CA ILE A 642 5.83 -39.54 -16.73
C ILE A 642 4.97 -38.33 -16.35
N LEU A 643 5.24 -37.73 -15.19
CA LEU A 643 4.51 -36.56 -14.70
C LEU A 643 4.61 -35.39 -15.67
N TYR A 644 5.81 -35.11 -16.19
CA TYR A 644 6.00 -34.09 -17.20
C TYR A 644 5.27 -34.43 -18.49
N ASN A 645 5.40 -35.66 -18.98
CA ASN A 645 4.76 -36.11 -20.21
C ASN A 645 3.23 -35.93 -20.15
N LEU A 646 2.60 -36.33 -19.05
CA LEU A 646 1.17 -36.08 -18.78
C LEU A 646 0.86 -34.58 -18.70
N GLY A 647 1.73 -33.81 -18.04
CA GLY A 647 1.64 -32.36 -17.92
C GLY A 647 1.66 -31.61 -19.26
N VAL A 648 2.24 -32.19 -20.31
CA VAL A 648 2.25 -31.65 -21.69
C VAL A 648 1.36 -32.43 -22.65
N GLY A 649 0.39 -33.18 -22.13
CA GLY A 649 -0.71 -33.74 -22.91
C GLY A 649 -0.50 -35.16 -23.43
N ALA A 650 0.48 -35.92 -22.93
CA ALA A 650 0.51 -37.36 -23.14
C ALA A 650 -0.72 -38.01 -22.49
N THR A 651 -1.23 -39.04 -23.14
CA THR A 651 -2.46 -39.75 -22.76
C THR A 651 -2.16 -41.17 -22.31
N ARG A 652 -3.12 -41.78 -21.59
CA ARG A 652 -3.00 -43.17 -21.10
C ARG A 652 -2.70 -44.21 -22.19
N THR A 653 -2.96 -43.90 -23.46
CA THR A 653 -2.75 -44.80 -24.61
C THR A 653 -1.38 -44.67 -25.23
N GLU A 654 -0.62 -43.63 -24.90
CA GLU A 654 0.72 -43.38 -25.43
C GLU A 654 1.76 -43.99 -24.48
N LEU A 655 1.78 -45.33 -24.43
CA LEU A 655 2.58 -46.11 -23.49
C LEU A 655 4.07 -45.73 -23.44
N PRO A 656 4.75 -45.39 -24.55
CA PRO A 656 6.13 -44.87 -24.50
C PRO A 656 6.34 -43.65 -23.59
N TYR A 657 5.29 -42.90 -23.26
CA TYR A 657 5.39 -41.70 -22.43
C TYR A 657 4.87 -41.87 -21.00
N VAL A 658 4.05 -42.90 -20.75
CA VAL A 658 3.29 -43.02 -19.49
C VAL A 658 3.53 -44.33 -18.75
N PHE A 659 4.33 -45.24 -19.32
CA PHE A 659 4.63 -46.54 -18.71
C PHE A 659 6.12 -46.87 -18.82
N GLU A 660 6.78 -46.87 -17.67
CA GLU A 660 8.22 -47.15 -17.52
C GLU A 660 8.63 -48.56 -17.94
N GLY A 661 7.69 -49.50 -17.97
CA GLY A 661 7.92 -50.87 -18.45
C GLY A 661 7.82 -51.05 -19.98
N HIS A 662 7.52 -50.00 -20.74
CA HIS A 662 7.49 -50.04 -22.20
C HIS A 662 8.92 -50.06 -22.78
N GLU A 663 9.17 -50.84 -23.82
CA GLU A 663 10.52 -50.97 -24.41
C GLU A 663 11.08 -49.65 -24.96
N ASP A 664 10.20 -48.78 -25.46
CA ASP A 664 10.51 -47.43 -25.93
C ASP A 664 10.19 -46.32 -24.92
N PHE A 665 10.16 -46.62 -23.61
CA PHE A 665 9.88 -45.61 -22.60
C PHE A 665 10.84 -44.43 -22.68
N GLN A 666 10.30 -43.22 -22.78
CA GLN A 666 11.08 -42.01 -22.98
C GLN A 666 10.39 -40.77 -22.39
N VAL A 667 11.21 -39.76 -22.10
CA VAL A 667 10.72 -38.43 -21.73
C VAL A 667 10.63 -37.54 -22.97
N LEU A 668 9.58 -36.73 -23.05
CA LEU A 668 9.40 -35.80 -24.16
C LEU A 668 10.52 -34.76 -24.20
N PRO A 669 10.94 -34.31 -25.39
CA PRO A 669 12.25 -33.65 -25.52
C PRO A 669 12.31 -32.28 -24.84
N THR A 670 11.17 -31.61 -24.75
CA THR A 670 11.02 -30.33 -24.03
C THR A 670 11.20 -30.43 -22.52
N PHE A 671 11.28 -31.63 -21.95
CA PHE A 671 11.63 -31.83 -20.53
C PHE A 671 12.97 -31.18 -20.17
N GLY A 672 13.86 -30.96 -21.14
CA GLY A 672 15.13 -30.27 -20.92
C GLY A 672 15.04 -28.87 -20.30
N VAL A 673 13.86 -28.25 -20.27
CA VAL A 673 13.63 -26.98 -19.53
C VAL A 673 13.49 -27.18 -18.02
N ILE A 674 13.11 -28.39 -17.57
CA ILE A 674 12.79 -28.67 -16.17
C ILE A 674 13.98 -28.51 -15.22
N PRO A 675 15.18 -29.08 -15.51
CA PRO A 675 16.33 -28.93 -14.61
C PRO A 675 16.80 -27.48 -14.41
N ALA A 676 16.32 -26.53 -15.23
CA ALA A 676 16.71 -25.13 -15.17
C ALA A 676 15.88 -24.26 -14.20
N PHE A 677 14.75 -24.74 -13.66
CA PHE A 677 13.84 -23.88 -12.87
C PHE A 677 14.42 -23.39 -11.55
N ASP A 678 15.11 -24.26 -10.80
CA ASP A 678 15.61 -23.95 -9.45
C ASP A 678 17.11 -23.56 -9.44
N VAL A 679 17.67 -23.22 -10.61
CA VAL A 679 19.09 -22.89 -10.72
C VAL A 679 19.41 -21.57 -10.01
N ASN A 680 20.48 -21.57 -9.21
CA ASN A 680 20.97 -20.35 -8.58
C ASN A 680 21.70 -19.48 -9.62
N ALA A 681 21.11 -18.35 -9.99
CA ALA A 681 21.75 -17.37 -10.85
C ALA A 681 22.85 -16.59 -10.08
N PRO A 682 23.98 -16.24 -10.72
CA PRO A 682 25.06 -15.47 -10.08
C PRO A 682 24.78 -13.96 -10.02
N TYR A 683 23.51 -13.57 -10.14
CA TYR A 683 23.04 -12.20 -10.19
C TYR A 683 21.59 -12.11 -9.72
N SER A 684 21.22 -10.98 -9.15
CA SER A 684 19.81 -10.65 -8.90
C SER A 684 19.28 -9.69 -9.98
N MET A 685 18.00 -9.79 -10.31
CA MET A 685 17.40 -9.01 -11.41
C MET A 685 17.42 -7.49 -11.14
N ASP A 686 17.28 -7.10 -9.88
CA ASP A 686 17.33 -5.73 -9.39
C ASP A 686 18.75 -5.13 -9.40
N GLU A 687 19.80 -5.95 -9.39
CA GLU A 687 21.19 -5.49 -9.54
C GLU A 687 21.51 -5.09 -10.99
N VAL A 688 20.91 -5.78 -11.96
CA VAL A 688 21.27 -5.65 -13.38
C VAL A 688 20.30 -4.79 -14.19
N VAL A 689 19.12 -4.45 -13.64
CA VAL A 689 18.19 -3.49 -14.26
C VAL A 689 17.51 -2.59 -13.22
N PRO A 690 17.19 -1.33 -13.55
CA PRO A 690 16.46 -0.44 -12.66
C PRO A 690 15.00 -0.90 -12.44
N ASN A 691 14.40 -0.49 -11.33
CA ASN A 691 12.96 -0.60 -11.07
C ASN A 691 12.37 -2.01 -11.24
N PHE A 692 13.17 -3.07 -11.00
CA PHE A 692 12.70 -4.45 -11.17
C PHE A 692 11.48 -4.74 -10.30
N ASN A 693 10.43 -5.25 -10.94
CA ASN A 693 9.23 -5.74 -10.27
C ASN A 693 8.89 -7.13 -10.84
N PRO A 694 8.89 -8.21 -10.02
CA PRO A 694 8.61 -9.55 -10.50
C PRO A 694 7.20 -9.69 -11.10
N MET A 695 6.22 -8.88 -10.69
CA MET A 695 4.87 -8.88 -11.25
C MET A 695 4.79 -8.29 -12.67
N MET A 696 5.82 -7.54 -13.07
CA MET A 696 5.90 -6.90 -14.38
C MET A 696 6.75 -7.70 -15.38
N LEU A 697 7.38 -8.78 -14.91
CA LEU A 697 8.16 -9.74 -15.69
C LEU A 697 7.22 -10.57 -16.58
N LEU A 698 7.57 -10.66 -17.86
CA LEU A 698 6.92 -11.57 -18.81
C LEU A 698 7.98 -12.49 -19.40
N HIS A 699 7.76 -13.81 -19.34
CA HIS A 699 8.59 -14.75 -20.07
C HIS A 699 8.25 -14.65 -21.57
N GLY A 700 9.18 -14.13 -22.35
CA GLY A 700 8.94 -13.74 -23.74
C GLY A 700 9.34 -14.80 -24.76
N GLU A 701 10.52 -15.40 -24.60
CA GLU A 701 11.06 -16.40 -25.52
C GLU A 701 11.79 -17.50 -24.75
N GLN A 702 11.78 -18.71 -25.31
CA GLN A 702 12.53 -19.86 -24.80
C GLN A 702 13.28 -20.53 -25.94
N TYR A 703 14.54 -20.87 -25.70
CA TYR A 703 15.35 -21.77 -26.52
C TYR A 703 15.80 -22.96 -25.66
N LEU A 704 15.71 -24.16 -26.21
CA LEU A 704 16.22 -25.38 -25.62
C LEU A 704 17.03 -26.12 -26.68
N GLU A 705 18.21 -26.57 -26.30
CA GLU A 705 19.05 -27.47 -27.07
C GLU A 705 19.23 -28.78 -26.29
N ILE A 706 19.09 -29.90 -27.01
CA ILE A 706 19.23 -31.25 -26.49
C ILE A 706 20.58 -31.77 -26.96
N LYS A 707 21.48 -31.98 -26.00
CA LYS A 707 22.87 -32.36 -26.27
C LYS A 707 23.06 -33.87 -26.33
N LYS A 708 22.16 -34.64 -25.72
CA LYS A 708 22.21 -36.10 -25.67
C LYS A 708 20.89 -36.76 -26.09
N TRP A 709 21.00 -37.79 -26.92
CA TRP A 709 19.91 -38.67 -27.33
C TRP A 709 20.29 -40.15 -27.14
N PRO A 710 19.38 -41.02 -26.65
CA PRO A 710 18.10 -40.66 -26.03
C PRO A 710 18.32 -39.86 -24.74
N ILE A 711 17.32 -39.06 -24.38
CA ILE A 711 17.33 -38.33 -23.11
C ILE A 711 17.17 -39.37 -21.99
N PRO A 712 18.02 -39.37 -20.95
CA PRO A 712 17.83 -40.25 -19.80
C PRO A 712 16.45 -40.04 -19.19
N THR A 713 15.74 -41.11 -18.82
CA THR A 713 14.43 -41.02 -18.15
C THR A 713 14.55 -40.82 -16.64
N ALA A 714 15.75 -41.05 -16.11
CA ALA A 714 16.17 -40.72 -14.76
C ALA A 714 17.62 -40.22 -14.80
N ALA A 715 17.92 -39.12 -14.11
CA ALA A 715 19.30 -38.67 -13.92
C ALA A 715 19.42 -37.72 -12.71
N LYS A 716 20.64 -37.65 -12.17
CA LYS A 716 21.09 -36.55 -11.34
C LYS A 716 21.88 -35.59 -12.21
N THR A 717 21.58 -34.29 -12.15
CA THR A 717 22.21 -33.27 -12.99
C THR A 717 22.87 -32.17 -12.16
N LYS A 718 23.88 -31.53 -12.77
CA LYS A 718 24.52 -30.29 -12.32
C LYS A 718 24.15 -29.17 -13.28
N ASN A 719 23.60 -28.09 -12.75
CA ASN A 719 23.09 -26.97 -13.53
C ASN A 719 23.87 -25.70 -13.22
N TYR A 720 24.26 -24.98 -14.27
CA TYR A 720 25.04 -23.75 -14.19
C TYR A 720 24.34 -22.65 -14.98
N ALA A 721 23.89 -21.60 -14.29
CA ALA A 721 23.30 -20.41 -14.87
C ALA A 721 24.36 -19.38 -15.31
N LYS A 722 24.02 -18.56 -16.30
CA LYS A 722 24.84 -17.43 -16.75
C LYS A 722 23.96 -16.30 -17.26
N LEU A 723 24.30 -15.06 -16.91
CA LEU A 723 23.71 -13.89 -17.58
C LEU A 723 24.33 -13.79 -18.98
N LEU A 724 23.51 -13.93 -20.02
CA LEU A 724 23.99 -13.83 -21.39
C LEU A 724 23.97 -12.37 -21.86
N GLU A 725 22.86 -11.69 -21.60
CA GLU A 725 22.62 -10.38 -22.22
C GLU A 725 21.54 -9.58 -21.49
N VAL A 726 21.71 -8.27 -21.40
CA VAL A 726 20.66 -7.31 -21.02
C VAL A 726 20.57 -6.22 -22.09
N VAL A 727 19.35 -5.89 -22.53
CA VAL A 727 19.08 -4.93 -23.62
C VAL A 727 18.14 -3.85 -23.11
N ASP A 728 18.53 -2.58 -23.28
CA ASP A 728 17.74 -1.42 -22.88
C ASP A 728 16.77 -1.01 -24.00
N LYS A 729 15.47 -1.21 -23.78
CA LYS A 729 14.38 -0.82 -24.70
C LYS A 729 13.76 0.55 -24.38
N GLY A 730 14.41 1.36 -23.55
CA GLY A 730 14.00 2.71 -23.19
C GLY A 730 13.02 2.69 -22.02
N SER A 731 11.81 2.17 -22.24
CA SER A 731 10.80 2.01 -21.18
C SER A 731 10.75 0.61 -20.57
N ALA A 732 11.60 -0.31 -21.04
CA ALA A 732 11.69 -1.69 -20.58
C ALA A 732 13.12 -2.22 -20.75
N ALA A 733 13.42 -3.35 -20.11
CA ALA A 733 14.61 -4.13 -20.39
C ALA A 733 14.24 -5.51 -20.94
N VAL A 734 15.13 -6.09 -21.76
CA VAL A 734 15.08 -7.51 -22.11
C VAL A 734 16.29 -8.17 -21.47
N LEU A 735 16.07 -9.16 -20.62
CA LEU A 735 17.14 -9.94 -20.02
C LEU A 735 17.13 -11.35 -20.57
N LYS A 736 18.31 -11.89 -20.88
CA LYS A 736 18.52 -13.24 -21.38
C LYS A 736 19.47 -13.99 -20.45
N GLY A 737 18.96 -15.04 -19.82
CA GLY A 737 19.71 -15.99 -19.01
C GLY A 737 19.93 -17.30 -19.76
N GLY A 738 21.09 -17.92 -19.57
CA GLY A 738 21.44 -19.23 -20.11
C GLY A 738 21.67 -20.24 -18.99
N VAL A 739 21.32 -21.51 -19.22
CA VAL A 739 21.57 -22.60 -18.26
C VAL A 739 22.16 -23.80 -18.98
N THR A 740 23.31 -24.27 -18.51
CA THR A 740 23.93 -25.53 -18.96
C THR A 740 23.65 -26.64 -17.96
N THR A 741 23.13 -27.76 -18.43
CA THR A 741 22.80 -28.93 -17.62
C THR A 741 23.69 -30.11 -18.01
N LEU A 742 24.46 -30.60 -17.03
CA LEU A 742 25.36 -31.75 -17.19
C LEU A 742 24.85 -32.93 -16.36
N HIS A 743 25.09 -34.16 -16.81
CA HIS A 743 24.92 -35.34 -15.97
C HIS A 743 25.91 -35.29 -14.80
N ALA A 744 25.43 -35.43 -13.56
CA ALA A 744 26.24 -35.15 -12.37
C ALA A 744 27.41 -36.12 -12.19
N GLU A 745 27.26 -37.37 -12.64
CA GLU A 745 28.30 -38.41 -12.49
C GLU A 745 29.29 -38.44 -13.66
N THR A 746 28.80 -38.39 -14.91
CA THR A 746 29.66 -38.51 -16.11
C THR A 746 30.19 -37.17 -16.62
N GLY A 747 29.60 -36.05 -16.18
CA GLY A 747 29.91 -34.71 -16.71
C GLY A 747 29.39 -34.46 -18.13
N GLU A 748 28.66 -35.40 -18.72
CA GLU A 748 28.17 -35.30 -20.10
C GLU A 748 27.08 -34.22 -20.23
N PRO A 749 27.15 -33.31 -21.21
CA PRO A 749 26.10 -32.33 -21.45
C PRO A 749 24.78 -32.97 -21.85
N LEU A 750 23.70 -32.60 -21.16
CA LEU A 750 22.35 -33.07 -21.46
C LEU A 750 21.51 -32.00 -22.16
N PHE A 751 21.51 -30.78 -21.61
CA PHE A 751 20.70 -29.68 -22.13
C PHE A 751 21.44 -28.34 -22.06
N TYR A 752 21.06 -27.44 -22.96
CA TYR A 752 21.36 -26.02 -22.85
C TYR A 752 20.08 -25.21 -23.07
N ASN A 753 19.79 -24.28 -22.17
CA ASN A 753 18.58 -23.44 -22.21
C ASN A 753 18.96 -21.98 -22.34
N GLU A 754 18.14 -21.20 -23.08
CA GLU A 754 18.11 -19.75 -22.96
C GLU A 754 16.68 -19.26 -22.71
N SER A 755 16.49 -18.51 -21.63
CA SER A 755 15.22 -17.85 -21.31
C SER A 755 15.35 -16.35 -21.56
N THR A 756 14.40 -15.78 -22.30
CA THR A 756 14.27 -14.33 -22.46
C THR A 756 13.10 -13.83 -21.63
N VAL A 757 13.36 -12.84 -20.77
CA VAL A 757 12.34 -12.16 -19.98
C VAL A 757 12.25 -10.69 -20.35
N PHE A 758 11.02 -10.18 -20.44
CA PHE A 758 10.72 -8.78 -20.72
C PHE A 758 10.33 -8.08 -19.41
N LEU A 759 11.11 -7.08 -19.03
CA LEU A 759 11.02 -6.38 -17.76
C LEU A 759 10.48 -4.97 -18.01
N ARG A 760 9.16 -4.80 -17.83
CA ARG A 760 8.47 -3.53 -18.08
C ARG A 760 8.80 -2.49 -17.01
N GLY A 761 9.12 -1.27 -17.41
CA GLY A 761 9.51 -0.19 -16.50
C GLY A 761 11.00 -0.19 -16.14
N CYS A 762 11.75 -1.20 -16.56
CA CYS A 762 13.15 -1.40 -16.22
C CYS A 762 14.15 -0.87 -17.26
N GLY A 763 13.71 0.02 -18.17
CA GLY A 763 14.59 0.61 -19.19
C GLY A 763 15.25 1.91 -18.73
N GLY A 764 16.02 2.52 -19.63
CA GLY A 764 16.57 3.88 -19.42
C GLY A 764 17.91 3.92 -18.70
N PHE A 765 18.59 2.78 -18.58
CA PHE A 765 19.91 2.66 -17.93
C PHE A 765 21.09 2.83 -18.91
N GLY A 766 20.84 3.07 -20.19
CA GLY A 766 21.90 3.37 -21.16
C GLY A 766 22.61 2.14 -21.74
N GLY A 767 22.03 0.95 -21.58
CA GLY A 767 22.55 -0.30 -22.16
C GLY A 767 22.38 -0.41 -23.67
N GLN A 768 22.93 -1.49 -24.23
CA GLN A 768 22.79 -1.79 -25.65
C GLN A 768 21.31 -1.87 -26.06
N ARG A 769 20.98 -1.28 -27.22
CA ARG A 769 19.59 -1.14 -27.70
C ARG A 769 19.08 -2.33 -28.51
N LYS A 770 20.01 -3.05 -29.15
CA LYS A 770 19.71 -4.17 -30.04
C LYS A 770 20.20 -5.47 -29.40
N PRO A 771 19.37 -6.52 -29.39
CA PRO A 771 19.84 -7.83 -28.97
C PRO A 771 20.89 -8.36 -29.95
N GLN A 772 21.89 -9.06 -29.42
CA GLN A 772 22.87 -9.82 -30.19
C GLN A 772 22.20 -11.02 -30.86
N ASP A 773 22.67 -11.35 -32.06
CA ASP A 773 22.30 -12.57 -32.77
C ASP A 773 23.13 -13.74 -32.23
N ARG A 774 22.43 -14.78 -31.74
CA ARG A 774 22.98 -16.05 -31.24
C ARG A 774 22.51 -17.23 -32.08
N GLY A 775 22.21 -17.01 -33.36
CA GLY A 775 21.83 -18.05 -34.30
C GLY A 775 20.43 -18.61 -34.01
N ALA A 776 20.32 -19.92 -33.84
CA ALA A 776 19.03 -20.59 -33.68
C ALA A 776 18.19 -20.04 -32.50
N ALA A 777 18.84 -19.61 -31.41
CA ALA A 777 18.19 -19.05 -30.23
C ALA A 777 17.49 -17.70 -30.48
N THR A 778 17.95 -16.92 -31.46
CA THR A 778 17.42 -15.57 -31.78
C THR A 778 16.81 -15.48 -33.17
N ALA A 779 16.77 -16.58 -33.93
CA ALA A 779 16.21 -16.62 -35.26
C ALA A 779 14.73 -16.19 -35.27
N ALA A 780 14.36 -15.38 -36.27
CA ALA A 780 13.00 -14.86 -36.40
C ALA A 780 11.97 -15.94 -36.76
N ASN A 781 12.40 -16.99 -37.49
CA ASN A 781 11.59 -18.15 -37.89
C ASN A 781 10.19 -17.77 -38.38
N ALA A 782 10.11 -16.85 -39.35
CA ALA A 782 8.85 -16.47 -39.95
C ALA A 782 8.26 -17.66 -40.73
N PRO A 783 6.96 -18.00 -40.56
CA PRO A 783 6.31 -19.01 -41.36
C PRO A 783 6.39 -18.70 -42.87
N PRO A 784 6.62 -19.69 -43.74
CA PRO A 784 6.62 -19.48 -45.17
C PRO A 784 5.21 -19.09 -45.65
N LYS A 785 5.13 -18.35 -46.76
CA LYS A 785 3.85 -17.89 -47.35
C LYS A 785 3.16 -19.01 -48.15
N ARG A 786 2.94 -20.17 -47.51
CA ARG A 786 2.25 -21.36 -48.04
C ARG A 786 1.47 -22.06 -46.92
N LEU A 787 0.56 -22.96 -47.27
CA LEU A 787 -0.16 -23.77 -46.28
C LEU A 787 0.81 -24.64 -45.45
N PRO A 788 0.50 -24.90 -44.17
CA PRO A 788 1.28 -25.81 -43.33
C PRO A 788 1.31 -27.22 -43.91
N ASP A 789 2.46 -27.89 -43.79
CA ASP A 789 2.62 -29.29 -44.17
C ASP A 789 1.85 -30.20 -43.22
N VAL A 790 1.79 -29.80 -41.95
CA VAL A 790 1.11 -30.54 -40.89
C VAL A 790 0.38 -29.57 -39.97
N VAL A 791 -0.85 -29.94 -39.61
CA VAL A 791 -1.62 -29.30 -38.54
C VAL A 791 -1.98 -30.36 -37.49
N VAL A 792 -1.72 -30.06 -36.22
CA VAL A 792 -2.11 -30.91 -35.09
C VAL A 792 -2.99 -30.09 -34.16
N GLU A 793 -4.12 -30.66 -33.77
CA GLU A 793 -4.97 -30.09 -32.71
C GLU A 793 -4.72 -30.83 -31.40
N SER A 794 -4.59 -30.08 -30.31
CA SER A 794 -4.35 -30.63 -28.97
C SER A 794 -5.22 -29.89 -27.97
N THR A 795 -6.28 -30.55 -27.49
CA THR A 795 -7.17 -30.01 -26.46
C THR A 795 -6.56 -30.22 -25.09
N THR A 796 -6.41 -29.12 -24.33
CA THR A 796 -5.93 -29.18 -22.95
C THR A 796 -7.06 -29.53 -21.99
N THR A 797 -6.74 -30.11 -20.85
CA THR A 797 -7.71 -30.31 -19.76
C THR A 797 -7.85 -29.05 -18.89
N GLU A 798 -8.91 -28.94 -18.09
CA GLU A 798 -9.04 -27.84 -17.12
C GLU A 798 -7.95 -27.93 -16.04
N GLU A 799 -7.54 -29.15 -15.69
CA GLU A 799 -6.51 -29.45 -14.69
C GLU A 799 -5.08 -29.37 -15.25
N GLN A 800 -4.89 -29.09 -16.54
CA GLN A 800 -3.58 -29.19 -17.21
C GLN A 800 -2.50 -28.34 -16.51
N ALA A 801 -2.85 -27.14 -16.06
CA ALA A 801 -1.93 -26.28 -15.32
C ALA A 801 -1.59 -26.84 -13.93
N CYS A 802 -2.54 -27.51 -13.27
CA CYS A 802 -2.35 -28.15 -11.97
C CYS A 802 -1.41 -29.35 -12.05
N VAL A 803 -1.43 -30.09 -13.16
CA VAL A 803 -0.52 -31.21 -13.40
C VAL A 803 0.86 -30.70 -13.80
N TYR A 804 0.94 -29.80 -14.78
CA TYR A 804 2.23 -29.31 -15.31
C TYR A 804 3.10 -28.65 -14.24
N ARG A 805 2.51 -27.83 -13.34
CA ARG A 805 3.25 -27.14 -12.27
C ARG A 805 4.02 -28.08 -11.34
N LEU A 806 3.59 -29.33 -11.22
CA LEU A 806 4.27 -30.33 -10.39
C LEU A 806 5.62 -30.76 -10.98
N SER A 807 5.92 -30.35 -12.22
CA SER A 807 7.23 -30.54 -12.86
C SER A 807 8.25 -29.48 -12.47
N GLY A 808 7.89 -28.42 -11.73
CA GLY A 808 8.86 -27.46 -11.18
C GLY A 808 8.42 -25.99 -11.16
N ASP A 809 7.45 -25.59 -11.99
CA ASP A 809 6.96 -24.20 -12.01
C ASP A 809 5.77 -24.01 -11.05
N TYR A 810 6.05 -23.65 -9.80
CA TYR A 810 5.03 -23.50 -8.77
C TYR A 810 4.32 -22.13 -8.75
N ASN A 811 4.54 -21.26 -9.75
CA ASN A 811 3.99 -19.91 -9.78
C ASN A 811 2.46 -19.89 -9.57
N PRO A 812 1.93 -19.19 -8.54
CA PRO A 812 0.50 -19.18 -8.24
C PRO A 812 -0.38 -18.64 -9.37
N LEU A 813 0.18 -17.88 -10.32
CA LEU A 813 -0.51 -17.36 -11.51
C LEU A 813 -1.29 -18.43 -12.28
N HIS A 814 -0.81 -19.67 -12.25
CA HIS A 814 -1.33 -20.78 -13.04
C HIS A 814 -2.39 -21.62 -12.32
N VAL A 815 -2.67 -21.36 -11.04
CA VAL A 815 -3.66 -22.12 -10.26
C VAL A 815 -4.54 -21.28 -9.35
N ASP A 816 -4.04 -20.18 -8.77
CA ASP A 816 -4.80 -19.30 -7.88
C ASP A 816 -5.51 -18.19 -8.67
N PRO A 817 -6.85 -18.16 -8.72
CA PRO A 817 -7.60 -17.11 -9.40
C PRO A 817 -7.31 -15.69 -8.89
N ASN A 818 -6.98 -15.55 -7.59
CA ASN A 818 -6.65 -14.24 -7.03
C ASN A 818 -5.32 -13.73 -7.56
N PHE A 819 -4.31 -14.61 -7.59
CA PHE A 819 -2.99 -14.28 -8.11
C PHE A 819 -3.02 -14.05 -9.63
N ALA A 820 -3.75 -14.88 -10.38
CA ALA A 820 -3.97 -14.69 -11.80
C ALA A 820 -4.57 -13.32 -12.12
N LYS A 821 -5.55 -12.89 -11.31
CA LYS A 821 -6.18 -11.58 -11.41
C LYS A 821 -5.22 -10.44 -11.09
N MET A 822 -4.33 -10.61 -10.12
CA MET A 822 -3.26 -9.64 -9.83
C MET A 822 -2.29 -9.48 -11.01
N GLY A 823 -1.99 -10.58 -11.73
CA GLY A 823 -1.21 -10.58 -12.96
C GLY A 823 -1.94 -10.01 -14.19
N GLY A 824 -3.20 -9.60 -14.06
CA GLY A 824 -4.01 -9.03 -15.14
C GLY A 824 -4.81 -10.05 -15.97
N PHE A 825 -4.88 -11.32 -15.54
CA PHE A 825 -5.63 -12.37 -16.23
C PHE A 825 -7.00 -12.60 -15.59
N LYS A 826 -8.01 -12.94 -16.39
CA LYS A 826 -9.39 -13.14 -15.90
C LYS A 826 -9.55 -14.41 -15.05
N ARG A 827 -8.72 -15.42 -15.32
CA ARG A 827 -8.63 -16.71 -14.63
C ARG A 827 -7.19 -17.25 -14.78
N PRO A 828 -6.79 -18.27 -14.01
CA PRO A 828 -5.47 -18.88 -14.17
C PRO A 828 -5.22 -19.31 -15.60
N ILE A 829 -4.03 -18.98 -16.11
CA ILE A 829 -3.61 -19.28 -17.49
C ILE A 829 -2.70 -20.50 -17.49
N LEU A 830 -2.59 -21.18 -18.63
CA LEU A 830 -1.63 -22.26 -18.81
C LEU A 830 -0.20 -21.69 -18.91
N HIS A 831 0.79 -22.43 -18.41
CA HIS A 831 2.20 -22.04 -18.49
C HIS A 831 2.66 -21.94 -19.95
N GLY A 832 3.46 -20.92 -20.27
CA GLY A 832 4.13 -20.79 -21.58
C GLY A 832 4.84 -22.08 -22.00
N LEU A 833 5.65 -22.60 -21.09
CA LEU A 833 6.44 -23.81 -21.29
C LEU A 833 5.59 -25.08 -21.39
N CYS A 834 4.37 -25.10 -20.84
CA CYS A 834 3.44 -26.21 -21.02
C CYS A 834 2.95 -26.30 -22.47
N PHE A 835 2.46 -25.19 -23.04
CA PHE A 835 2.01 -25.20 -24.43
C PHE A 835 3.16 -25.19 -25.45
N MET A 836 4.39 -24.82 -25.05
CA MET A 836 5.60 -25.18 -25.78
C MET A 836 5.84 -26.69 -25.79
N GLY A 837 5.66 -27.37 -24.65
CA GLY A 837 5.78 -28.83 -24.56
C GLY A 837 4.77 -29.56 -25.43
N ILE A 838 3.52 -29.12 -25.44
CA ILE A 838 2.46 -29.66 -26.32
C ILE A 838 2.85 -29.51 -27.79
N ALA A 839 3.28 -28.31 -28.21
CA ALA A 839 3.74 -28.09 -29.59
C ALA A 839 5.01 -28.88 -29.91
N GLY A 840 5.94 -29.00 -28.96
CA GLY A 840 7.17 -29.77 -29.09
C GLY A 840 6.94 -31.27 -29.21
N LYS A 841 5.93 -31.81 -28.51
CA LYS A 841 5.44 -33.19 -28.68
C LYS A 841 4.90 -33.40 -30.10
N ALA A 842 4.05 -32.48 -30.59
CA ALA A 842 3.52 -32.57 -31.95
C ALA A 842 4.62 -32.54 -33.02
N VAL A 843 5.66 -31.71 -32.84
CA VAL A 843 6.82 -31.69 -33.74
C VAL A 843 7.58 -33.03 -33.67
N PHE A 844 7.86 -33.52 -32.46
CA PHE A 844 8.57 -34.79 -32.24
C PHE A 844 7.85 -35.98 -32.88
N GLU A 845 6.54 -36.10 -32.66
CA GLU A 845 5.74 -37.22 -33.18
C GLU A 845 5.62 -37.21 -34.69
N ARG A 846 5.65 -36.03 -35.31
CA ARG A 846 5.44 -35.87 -36.76
C ARG A 846 6.74 -35.87 -37.56
N PHE A 847 7.85 -35.46 -36.96
CA PHE A 847 9.10 -35.25 -37.67
C PHE A 847 10.32 -35.94 -37.04
N GLY A 848 10.17 -36.52 -35.85
CA GLY A 848 11.22 -37.23 -35.13
C GLY A 848 12.06 -36.34 -34.20
N PRO A 849 13.19 -36.87 -33.69
CA PRO A 849 14.07 -36.16 -32.77
C PRO A 849 14.60 -34.84 -33.34
N TYR A 850 14.65 -33.81 -32.48
CA TYR A 850 15.24 -32.50 -32.80
C TYR A 850 16.38 -32.15 -31.85
N LYS A 851 17.42 -31.51 -32.38
CA LYS A 851 18.56 -31.04 -31.58
C LYS A 851 18.23 -29.76 -30.80
N ASN A 852 17.27 -28.96 -31.27
CA ASN A 852 16.86 -27.75 -30.56
C ASN A 852 15.41 -27.37 -30.88
N ILE A 853 14.85 -26.50 -30.05
CA ILE A 853 13.54 -25.88 -30.22
C ILE A 853 13.57 -24.45 -29.68
N LYS A 854 13.07 -23.50 -30.47
CA LYS A 854 12.96 -22.08 -30.13
C LYS A 854 11.51 -21.64 -30.25
N VAL A 855 11.00 -20.87 -29.29
CA VAL A 855 9.64 -20.30 -29.33
C VAL A 855 9.61 -18.85 -28.85
N ARG A 856 8.63 -18.07 -29.36
CA ARG A 856 8.20 -16.80 -28.75
C ARG A 856 6.76 -16.94 -28.28
N PHE A 857 6.52 -16.61 -27.01
CA PHE A 857 5.19 -16.57 -26.43
C PHE A 857 4.48 -15.29 -26.88
N ALA A 858 3.42 -15.46 -27.65
CA ALA A 858 2.70 -14.37 -28.32
C ALA A 858 1.32 -14.08 -27.72
N GLY A 859 0.84 -14.96 -26.84
CA GLY A 859 -0.46 -14.83 -26.20
C GLY A 859 -0.64 -15.82 -25.06
N THR A 860 -1.85 -15.81 -24.51
CA THR A 860 -2.25 -16.66 -23.38
C THR A 860 -3.08 -17.83 -23.86
N VAL A 861 -2.86 -19.00 -23.27
CA VAL A 861 -3.71 -20.17 -23.41
C VAL A 861 -4.38 -20.40 -22.08
N MET A 862 -5.66 -20.72 -22.09
CA MET A 862 -6.36 -21.09 -20.88
C MET A 862 -6.49 -22.61 -20.77
N PRO A 863 -6.41 -23.20 -19.56
CA PRO A 863 -6.74 -24.62 -19.38
C PRO A 863 -8.16 -24.91 -19.90
N GLY A 864 -8.32 -26.03 -20.62
CA GLY A 864 -9.53 -26.43 -21.34
C GLY A 864 -9.58 -26.01 -22.81
N GLU A 865 -8.73 -25.09 -23.26
CA GLU A 865 -8.70 -24.64 -24.66
C GLU A 865 -7.89 -25.57 -25.58
N THR A 866 -8.14 -25.46 -26.88
CA THR A 866 -7.51 -26.30 -27.92
C THR A 866 -6.43 -25.52 -28.65
N LEU A 867 -5.23 -26.10 -28.70
CA LEU A 867 -4.12 -25.58 -29.49
C LEU A 867 -4.13 -26.17 -30.89
N VAL A 868 -4.01 -25.32 -31.90
CA VAL A 868 -3.80 -25.69 -33.30
C VAL A 868 -2.36 -25.36 -33.65
N THR A 869 -1.50 -26.37 -33.73
CA THR A 869 -0.09 -26.25 -34.08
C THR A 869 0.10 -26.48 -35.58
N GLU A 870 0.44 -25.41 -36.28
CA GLU A 870 0.72 -25.39 -37.73
C GLU A 870 2.23 -25.53 -37.93
N MET A 871 2.67 -26.45 -38.79
CA MET A 871 4.08 -26.82 -38.96
C MET A 871 4.47 -26.86 -40.44
N TRP A 872 5.64 -26.34 -40.77
CA TRP A 872 6.25 -26.33 -42.10
C TRP A 872 7.66 -26.91 -42.02
N LYS A 873 7.94 -27.93 -42.81
CA LYS A 873 9.28 -28.51 -42.93
C LYS A 873 10.07 -27.80 -44.02
N GLU A 874 11.13 -27.11 -43.64
CA GLU A 874 12.08 -26.41 -44.51
C GLU A 874 13.46 -27.07 -44.34
N GLY A 875 13.74 -28.09 -45.17
CA GLY A 875 14.95 -28.90 -45.05
C GLY A 875 15.02 -29.68 -43.73
N GLY A 876 16.12 -29.53 -42.98
CA GLY A 876 16.32 -30.13 -41.66
C GLY A 876 15.62 -29.38 -40.51
N LYS A 877 14.76 -28.40 -40.80
CA LYS A 877 14.13 -27.53 -39.81
C LYS A 877 12.61 -27.55 -39.94
N VAL A 878 11.92 -27.58 -38.82
CA VAL A 878 10.45 -27.46 -38.75
C VAL A 878 10.12 -26.10 -38.16
N ILE A 879 9.63 -25.18 -38.98
CA ILE A 879 9.07 -23.90 -38.52
C ILE A 879 7.65 -24.17 -38.04
N PHE A 880 7.24 -23.60 -36.91
CA PHE A 880 5.88 -23.81 -36.41
C PHE A 880 5.31 -22.59 -35.70
N GLN A 881 3.99 -22.59 -35.55
CA GLN A 881 3.25 -21.64 -34.73
C GLN A 881 2.05 -22.34 -34.09
N SER A 882 1.49 -21.76 -33.05
CA SER A 882 0.31 -22.33 -32.39
C SER A 882 -0.73 -21.27 -32.11
N LYS A 883 -1.99 -21.58 -32.42
CA LYS A 883 -3.15 -20.72 -32.18
C LYS A 883 -4.11 -21.40 -31.20
N VAL A 884 -4.83 -20.61 -30.42
CA VAL A 884 -5.97 -21.09 -29.64
C VAL A 884 -7.17 -21.18 -30.57
N LYS A 885 -7.70 -22.39 -30.81
CA LYS A 885 -8.78 -22.68 -31.75
C LYS A 885 -10.01 -21.82 -31.49
N GLU A 886 -10.36 -21.69 -30.22
CA GLU A 886 -11.56 -21.01 -29.74
C GLU A 886 -11.52 -19.49 -29.96
N THR A 887 -10.32 -18.90 -30.04
CA THR A 887 -10.16 -17.44 -30.15
C THR A 887 -9.47 -16.99 -31.44
N GLY A 888 -8.86 -17.91 -32.18
CA GLY A 888 -8.02 -17.62 -33.35
C GLY A 888 -6.70 -16.89 -33.02
N LYS A 889 -6.41 -16.61 -31.75
CA LYS A 889 -5.22 -15.84 -31.33
C LYS A 889 -3.99 -16.74 -31.26
N PHE A 890 -2.84 -16.17 -31.58
CA PHE A 890 -1.55 -16.86 -31.45
C PHE A 890 -1.12 -17.03 -30.00
N ALA A 891 -0.72 -18.25 -29.65
CA ALA A 891 -0.04 -18.60 -28.41
C ALA A 891 1.49 -18.65 -28.61
N ILE A 892 1.95 -19.28 -29.70
CA ILE A 892 3.36 -19.39 -30.10
C ILE A 892 3.54 -18.80 -31.49
N THR A 893 4.58 -17.97 -31.65
CA THR A 893 5.05 -17.47 -32.95
C THR A 893 6.57 -17.53 -33.04
N GLY A 894 7.13 -17.25 -34.23
CA GLY A 894 8.57 -17.15 -34.45
C GLY A 894 9.34 -18.38 -33.95
N ALA A 895 8.75 -19.56 -34.14
CA ALA A 895 9.22 -20.80 -33.54
C ALA A 895 9.74 -21.78 -34.59
N ALA A 896 10.74 -22.55 -34.20
CA ALA A 896 11.25 -23.64 -35.01
C ALA A 896 11.97 -24.68 -34.18
N ALA A 897 12.04 -25.90 -34.69
CA ALA A 897 12.89 -26.97 -34.19
C ALA A 897 13.81 -27.47 -35.30
N GLU A 898 15.09 -27.64 -35.04
CA GLU A 898 16.02 -28.24 -35.99
C GLU A 898 16.15 -29.74 -35.70
N LEU A 899 15.88 -30.57 -36.70
CA LEU A 899 15.88 -32.02 -36.58
C LEU A 899 17.30 -32.55 -36.37
N VAL A 900 17.43 -33.70 -35.71
CA VAL A 900 18.69 -34.46 -35.69
C VAL A 900 18.90 -35.03 -37.10
N ASP A 901 20.08 -34.82 -37.68
CA ASP A 901 20.38 -35.31 -39.03
C ASP A 901 20.17 -36.82 -39.12
N ALA A 902 19.41 -37.28 -40.12
CA ALA A 902 19.20 -38.69 -40.42
C ALA A 902 20.44 -39.32 -41.08
N ALA A 903 21.62 -39.17 -40.49
CA ALA A 903 22.79 -39.95 -40.83
C ALA A 903 22.73 -41.30 -40.09
N GLY A 904 21.89 -42.19 -40.61
CA GLY A 904 22.00 -43.62 -40.35
C GLY A 904 21.02 -44.19 -39.32
N LYS A 905 19.77 -44.44 -39.73
CA LYS A 905 19.05 -45.69 -39.45
C LYS A 905 17.79 -45.75 -40.30
N LYS A 906 17.77 -46.71 -41.23
CA LYS A 906 16.58 -47.11 -41.99
C LYS A 906 15.49 -47.54 -41.00
N ALA A 907 14.34 -46.89 -41.04
CA ALA A 907 13.13 -47.36 -40.37
C ALA A 907 12.75 -48.73 -40.96
N LYS A 908 12.53 -49.72 -40.10
CA LYS A 908 11.64 -50.85 -40.43
C LYS A 908 10.24 -50.41 -40.02
N ILE A 909 9.33 -50.55 -40.99
CA ILE A 909 7.91 -50.18 -41.00
C ILE A 909 7.17 -50.85 -39.85
#